data_AF-A0A6F9AU16-F1
#
_entry.id   AF-A0A6F9AU16-F1
#
_cell.length_a   1.000
_cell.length_b   1.000
_cell.length_c   1.000
_cell.angle_alpha   90.00
_cell.angle_beta   90.00
_cell.angle_gamma   90.00
#
_symmetry.space_group_name_H-M   'P 1'
#
loop_
_entity.id
_entity.type
_entity.pdbx_description
1 polymer ?
#
loop_
_entity_poly.entity_id
_entity_poly.type
_entity_poly.pdbx_seq_one_letter_code
_entity_poly.pdbx_strand_id
1 'polypeptide(L)'
;MQRATNVTYQAHHVSRNKRGLSGAGKTTVSMALEEYLVCHGIPCYSLDGDNIRQGLNKNLGFSPEDREENIRRIAEVARLFADAGLVCIASFISPYGRDRVNARKIHEAAGLPFFEVFVDAPLDVCEQRDVKGLYKRARAGEIRGFTGIDSEYEKPEAPELVLKTDSCSVNESIQQLIDLLQEKDIVPVDASYEVKELYVVENKLDLAKTDAETLPAVQIGKVDMQWVQVLAEGWATPLNGFMREREFLQCLHFDCLLDGGVINLSVPVVLPVSGADKERLDGVTAMALVYEGRRVAILRNPEFYEHRKEERCARQWGTTCKDHPYIKMVMESGDWLVGGDLQVLDKISWNDGLDQYRLTPTELKHKFKEMNADAVFAFQLRNPVHNGHALLMQDTHRRLMERGYRRPVLLLHPLGGWTKDDDVPLEWRMKQHAAVLDEGVLKPENTIVQWHCRARMVAGANFYIVGRDPAGMPHPATGKDLYEPTHGAKVLTMAPGLITLEIVPFKVAAYNKAKKAMDFYDPKNHQDYDFISGTRMRKMAREGQNPPEGFMAPKAWAVLKDVNASTNVTVPCTCLSTLLTCLSTLLTCLSPHLSVYSPLLSVCLSVYSPFPVWFCLTLLPVCLSTPINLVLSVPTPLNLCPVLLSYALSVCLFLSTPPSVCLSTLLTCLSVYSNSPVCLSTHLTCLSVYSPHLSVCLLSSPVCLSVCLSTHLSVCLSTLLTCLSTHLLSVYSPVCLLTSPSHLQSTSCLTMGTFHLPGMPAYQLPGGKRQGIFMMSVLGSVPKH
;
A
#
# COMPACT_ATOMS: atom_id res chain seq x y z
N MET A 1 20.16 23.60 2.46
CA MET A 1 20.97 24.57 1.71
C MET A 1 20.57 24.43 0.25
N GLN A 2 19.80 25.37 -0.30
CA GLN A 2 19.60 25.43 -1.76
C GLN A 2 20.96 25.78 -2.37
N ARG A 3 21.46 24.96 -3.30
CA ARG A 3 22.69 25.25 -4.04
C ARG A 3 22.33 26.27 -5.12
N ALA A 4 22.98 27.42 -5.09
CA ALA A 4 22.75 28.49 -6.04
C ALA A 4 23.37 28.16 -7.41
N THR A 5 22.82 28.68 -8.51
CA THR A 5 23.37 28.43 -9.86
C THR A 5 23.06 29.55 -10.85
N ASN A 6 23.79 29.59 -11.95
CA ASN A 6 23.45 30.37 -13.13
C ASN A 6 23.14 29.51 -14.35
N VAL A 7 21.99 29.77 -14.97
CA VAL A 7 21.52 29.17 -16.22
C VAL A 7 21.65 30.23 -17.31
N THR A 8 22.58 30.04 -18.25
CA THR A 8 22.78 30.98 -19.36
C THR A 8 22.19 30.41 -20.65
N TYR A 9 21.24 31.12 -21.25
CA TYR A 9 20.59 30.76 -22.51
C TYR A 9 21.22 31.45 -23.71
N GLN A 10 21.48 30.69 -24.77
CA GLN A 10 22.15 31.14 -26.00
C GLN A 10 21.47 30.55 -27.23
N ALA A 11 21.74 30.96 -28.48
CA ALA A 11 21.01 30.39 -29.63
C ALA A 11 21.75 30.24 -30.98
N HIS A 12 21.38 29.24 -31.82
CA HIS A 12 21.92 28.92 -33.18
C HIS A 12 20.86 28.35 -34.20
N HIS A 13 21.15 27.54 -35.28
CA HIS A 13 21.03 27.59 -36.81
C HIS A 13 21.16 26.20 -37.61
N VAL A 14 20.81 26.05 -38.96
CA VAL A 14 21.50 25.36 -40.15
C VAL A 14 20.94 25.66 -41.60
N SER A 15 21.74 26.33 -42.45
CA SER A 15 22.12 25.93 -43.84
C SER A 15 23.35 26.71 -44.36
N ARG A 16 24.37 25.98 -44.83
CA ARG A 16 25.65 26.33 -45.52
C ARG A 16 26.52 27.57 -45.16
N ASN A 17 26.16 28.48 -44.26
CA ASN A 17 27.04 29.58 -43.82
C ASN A 17 26.80 29.93 -42.34
N LYS A 18 27.89 29.99 -41.55
CA LYS A 18 28.00 30.09 -40.07
C LYS A 18 27.44 31.41 -39.44
N ARG A 19 26.19 31.51 -38.94
CA ARG A 19 25.71 32.73 -38.21
C ARG A 19 24.53 32.46 -37.23
N GLY A 20 24.45 33.16 -36.07
CA GLY A 20 23.53 32.93 -34.91
C GLY A 20 22.50 34.04 -34.67
N LEU A 21 21.41 33.78 -33.93
CA LEU A 21 20.08 34.32 -34.32
C LEU A 21 19.22 34.97 -33.22
N SER A 22 18.61 36.09 -33.56
CA SER A 22 17.37 36.60 -32.94
C SER A 22 16.19 35.68 -33.30
N GLY A 23 15.17 35.50 -32.44
CA GLY A 23 13.99 34.69 -32.80
C GLY A 23 14.11 33.16 -32.65
N ALA A 24 15.24 32.64 -32.17
CA ALA A 24 15.43 31.22 -31.89
C ALA A 24 14.65 30.68 -30.67
N GLY A 25 14.15 31.55 -29.79
CA GLY A 25 13.30 31.13 -28.65
C GLY A 25 13.86 31.39 -27.25
N LYS A 26 15.03 32.01 -27.10
CA LYS A 26 15.65 32.33 -25.79
C LYS A 26 14.68 32.99 -24.80
N THR A 27 14.04 34.08 -25.20
CA THR A 27 13.08 34.82 -24.35
C THR A 27 11.89 33.94 -23.95
N THR A 28 11.38 33.12 -24.87
CA THR A 28 10.27 32.20 -24.59
C THR A 28 10.67 31.14 -23.56
N VAL A 29 11.85 30.55 -23.73
CA VAL A 29 12.38 29.53 -22.82
C VAL A 29 12.74 30.14 -21.46
N SER A 30 13.35 31.33 -21.41
CA SER A 30 13.69 31.99 -20.15
C SER A 30 12.46 32.37 -19.33
N MET A 31 11.42 32.90 -19.98
CA MET A 31 10.16 33.25 -19.30
C MET A 31 9.44 32.01 -18.78
N ALA A 32 9.38 30.94 -19.58
CA ALA A 32 8.75 29.70 -19.14
C ALA A 32 9.55 28.98 -18.04
N LEU A 33 10.89 29.05 -18.04
CA LEU A 33 11.69 28.54 -16.92
C LEU A 33 11.47 29.39 -15.66
N GLU A 34 11.49 30.72 -15.79
CA GLU A 34 11.24 31.63 -14.66
C GLU A 34 9.87 31.35 -14.02
N GLU A 35 8.82 31.23 -14.83
CA GLU A 35 7.48 30.85 -14.37
C GLU A 35 7.49 29.50 -13.63
N TYR A 36 8.17 28.48 -14.19
CA TYR A 36 8.30 27.17 -13.55
C TYR A 36 8.99 27.27 -12.19
N LEU A 37 10.17 27.91 -12.11
CA LEU A 37 10.95 28.02 -10.88
C LEU A 37 10.17 28.76 -9.79
N VAL A 38 9.53 29.87 -10.14
CA VAL A 38 8.69 30.63 -9.20
C VAL A 38 7.51 29.80 -8.71
N CYS A 39 6.82 29.07 -9.59
CA CYS A 39 5.70 28.19 -9.20
C CYS A 39 6.13 27.04 -8.28
N HIS A 40 7.40 26.63 -8.33
CA HIS A 40 7.98 25.60 -7.46
C HIS A 40 8.74 26.20 -6.25
N GLY A 41 8.56 27.50 -5.98
CA GLY A 41 9.14 28.15 -4.81
C GLY A 41 10.66 28.34 -4.88
N ILE A 42 11.24 28.34 -6.08
CA ILE A 42 12.68 28.56 -6.32
C ILE A 42 12.87 30.01 -6.79
N PRO A 43 13.50 30.88 -5.99
CA PRO A 43 13.78 32.25 -6.39
C PRO A 43 14.73 32.30 -7.59
N CYS A 44 14.31 33.00 -8.63
CA CYS A 44 15.10 33.20 -9.84
C CYS A 44 14.99 34.64 -10.33
N TYR A 45 15.89 35.03 -11.22
CA TYR A 45 15.84 36.34 -11.88
C TYR A 45 16.38 36.27 -13.30
N SER A 46 15.59 36.74 -14.26
CA SER A 46 15.99 36.80 -15.66
C SER A 46 16.75 38.10 -15.98
N LEU A 47 17.96 37.98 -16.51
CA LEU A 47 18.71 39.05 -17.17
C LEU A 47 18.49 38.95 -18.67
N ASP A 48 17.95 40.00 -19.28
CA ASP A 48 17.68 40.03 -20.70
C ASP A 48 18.02 41.39 -21.34
N GLY A 49 17.83 41.46 -22.66
CA GLY A 49 18.10 42.67 -23.42
C GLY A 49 17.18 43.83 -23.07
N ASP A 50 16.05 43.61 -22.40
CA ASP A 50 15.07 44.64 -22.09
C ASP A 50 15.42 45.31 -20.74
N ASN A 51 15.91 44.56 -19.75
CA ASN A 51 16.30 45.10 -18.44
C ASN A 51 17.76 45.61 -18.38
N ILE A 52 18.73 44.88 -18.92
CA ILE A 52 20.16 45.26 -18.82
C ILE A 52 20.50 46.43 -19.75
N ARG A 53 19.94 46.44 -20.96
CA ARG A 53 20.36 47.36 -22.02
C ARG A 53 19.92 48.81 -21.79
N GLN A 54 18.80 49.03 -21.12
CA GLN A 54 18.32 50.37 -20.78
C GLN A 54 18.87 50.88 -19.44
N GLY A 55 19.39 49.96 -18.60
CA GLY A 55 19.96 50.25 -17.29
C GLY A 55 21.48 50.22 -17.28
N LEU A 56 22.05 49.10 -16.79
CA LEU A 56 23.48 48.93 -16.55
C LEU A 56 24.35 49.12 -17.80
N ASN A 57 23.84 48.69 -18.96
CA ASN A 57 24.58 48.70 -20.22
C ASN A 57 24.10 49.79 -21.19
N LYS A 58 23.37 50.81 -20.71
CA LYS A 58 22.87 51.92 -21.55
C LYS A 58 23.96 52.75 -22.22
N ASN A 59 25.18 52.72 -21.68
CA ASN A 59 26.33 53.46 -22.17
C ASN A 59 27.11 52.68 -23.25
N LEU A 60 26.73 51.45 -23.57
CA LEU A 60 27.42 50.58 -24.53
C LEU A 60 26.72 50.65 -25.90
N GLY A 61 27.50 50.86 -26.94
CA GLY A 61 27.07 50.84 -28.34
C GLY A 61 27.07 49.45 -28.94
N PHE A 62 27.45 49.36 -30.22
CA PHE A 62 27.45 48.11 -30.99
C PHE A 62 28.83 47.71 -31.51
N SER A 63 29.90 48.41 -31.12
CA SER A 63 31.27 48.03 -31.48
C SER A 63 31.64 46.66 -30.89
N PRO A 64 32.63 45.95 -31.45
CA PRO A 64 33.10 44.68 -30.87
C PRO A 64 33.48 44.81 -29.39
N GLU A 65 34.15 45.89 -29.01
CA GLU A 65 34.59 46.15 -27.63
C GLU A 65 33.40 46.38 -26.70
N ASP A 66 32.38 47.12 -27.14
CA ASP A 66 31.15 47.35 -26.36
C ASP A 66 30.34 46.06 -26.19
N ARG A 67 30.35 45.17 -27.20
CA ARG A 67 29.69 43.87 -27.13
C ARG A 67 30.37 42.93 -26.14
N GLU A 68 31.71 42.92 -26.15
CA GLU A 68 32.52 42.15 -25.19
C GLU A 68 32.27 42.64 -23.76
N GLU A 69 32.33 43.96 -23.52
CA GLU A 69 32.03 44.55 -22.21
C GLU A 69 30.58 44.30 -21.77
N ASN A 70 29.63 44.32 -22.71
CA ASN A 70 28.23 44.00 -22.42
C ASN A 70 28.10 42.58 -21.83
N ILE A 71 28.70 41.58 -22.48
CA ILE A 71 28.67 40.18 -21.99
C ILE A 71 29.47 40.02 -20.69
N ARG A 72 30.62 40.70 -20.55
CA ARG A 72 31.41 40.68 -19.32
C ARG A 72 30.62 41.22 -18.12
N ARG A 73 29.93 42.36 -18.27
CA ARG A 73 29.07 42.93 -17.22
C ARG A 73 27.91 42.01 -16.86
N ILE A 74 27.26 41.42 -17.85
CA ILE A 74 26.18 40.45 -17.64
C ILE A 74 26.69 39.25 -16.85
N ALA A 75 27.87 38.72 -17.19
CA ALA A 75 28.46 37.59 -16.48
C ALA A 75 28.76 37.90 -15.01
N GLU A 76 29.29 39.09 -14.70
CA GLU A 76 29.53 39.50 -13.30
C GLU A 76 28.22 39.69 -12.53
N VAL A 77 27.20 40.30 -13.15
CA VAL A 77 25.88 40.46 -12.51
C VAL A 77 25.23 39.10 -12.28
N ALA A 78 25.27 38.20 -13.27
CA ALA A 78 24.75 36.85 -13.12
C ALA A 78 25.45 36.14 -11.95
N ARG A 79 26.79 36.21 -11.88
CA ARG A 79 27.57 35.68 -10.77
C ARG A 79 27.07 36.22 -9.42
N LEU A 80 26.82 37.52 -9.31
CA LEU A 80 26.28 38.12 -8.07
C LEU A 80 24.89 37.57 -7.71
N PHE A 81 24.03 37.33 -8.69
CA PHE A 81 22.72 36.71 -8.43
C PHE A 81 22.83 35.25 -7.96
N ALA A 82 23.73 34.45 -8.54
CA ALA A 82 24.02 33.11 -8.01
C ALA A 82 24.64 33.19 -6.62
N ASP A 83 25.61 34.07 -6.38
CA ASP A 83 26.23 34.23 -5.06
C ASP A 83 25.17 34.60 -4.00
N ALA A 84 24.15 35.38 -4.40
CA ALA A 84 23.02 35.73 -3.56
C ALA A 84 21.99 34.60 -3.34
N GLY A 85 22.18 33.42 -3.95
CA GLY A 85 21.30 32.26 -3.75
C GLY A 85 20.19 32.09 -4.78
N LEU A 86 20.13 32.91 -5.84
CA LEU A 86 19.09 32.84 -6.86
C LEU A 86 19.54 31.99 -8.05
N VAL A 87 18.57 31.46 -8.80
CA VAL A 87 18.81 30.98 -10.15
C VAL A 87 18.83 32.18 -11.10
N CYS A 88 20.01 32.61 -11.56
CA CYS A 88 20.06 33.67 -12.58
C CYS A 88 19.90 33.09 -13.98
N ILE A 89 18.98 33.66 -14.74
CA ILE A 89 18.67 33.26 -16.11
C ILE A 89 19.18 34.33 -17.07
N ALA A 90 20.25 34.08 -17.83
CA ALA A 90 20.80 35.08 -18.76
C ALA A 90 20.36 34.81 -20.21
N SER A 91 19.45 35.63 -20.77
CA SER A 91 18.90 35.48 -22.13
C SER A 91 19.46 36.53 -23.10
N PHE A 92 20.71 36.34 -23.53
CA PHE A 92 21.40 37.25 -24.45
C PHE A 92 21.91 36.55 -25.71
N ILE A 93 22.23 37.34 -26.74
CA ILE A 93 23.01 36.85 -27.87
C ILE A 93 24.49 37.03 -27.47
N SER A 94 25.17 35.92 -27.14
CA SER A 94 26.60 35.86 -26.81
C SER A 94 27.37 35.16 -27.94
N PRO A 95 27.71 35.88 -29.04
CA PRO A 95 28.15 35.24 -30.28
C PRO A 95 29.56 34.66 -30.22
N TYR A 96 30.45 35.23 -29.39
CA TYR A 96 31.86 34.82 -29.34
C TYR A 96 32.09 33.82 -28.21
N GLY A 97 32.70 32.68 -28.54
CA GLY A 97 33.04 31.62 -27.61
C GLY A 97 33.97 32.08 -26.49
N ARG A 98 34.91 32.97 -26.81
CA ARG A 98 35.81 33.56 -25.80
C ARG A 98 35.07 34.27 -24.66
N ASP A 99 33.99 35.00 -24.98
CA ASP A 99 33.21 35.77 -24.00
C ASP A 99 32.42 34.82 -23.09
N ARG A 100 31.94 33.71 -23.66
CA ARG A 100 31.20 32.66 -22.94
C ARG A 100 32.11 31.85 -22.03
N VAL A 101 33.29 31.49 -22.52
CA VAL A 101 34.33 30.84 -21.72
C VAL A 101 34.76 31.75 -20.57
N ASN A 102 34.87 33.05 -20.80
CA ASN A 102 35.14 34.00 -19.73
C ASN A 102 34.00 34.05 -18.70
N ALA A 103 32.74 34.11 -19.15
CA ALA A 103 31.59 34.04 -18.26
C ALA A 103 31.61 32.76 -17.40
N ARG A 104 31.83 31.60 -18.01
CA ARG A 104 31.98 30.32 -17.30
C ARG A 104 33.10 30.38 -16.25
N LYS A 105 34.29 30.84 -16.63
CA LYS A 105 35.45 30.98 -15.71
C LYS A 105 35.16 31.86 -14.50
N ILE A 106 34.43 32.96 -14.68
CA ILE A 106 34.05 33.87 -13.59
C ILE A 106 33.23 33.14 -12.51
N HIS A 107 32.38 32.20 -12.93
CA HIS A 107 31.51 31.44 -12.02
C HIS A 107 32.24 30.27 -11.38
N GLU A 108 32.96 29.49 -12.19
CA GLU A 108 33.75 28.35 -11.72
C GLU A 108 34.82 28.78 -10.70
N ALA A 109 35.48 29.93 -10.94
CA ALA A 109 36.45 30.50 -10.00
C ALA A 109 35.84 30.89 -8.66
N ALA A 110 34.53 31.19 -8.62
CA ALA A 110 33.77 31.47 -7.41
C ALA A 110 33.13 30.19 -6.81
N GLY A 111 33.35 29.02 -7.40
CA GLY A 111 32.70 27.77 -6.98
C GLY A 111 31.20 27.73 -7.27
N LEU A 112 30.71 28.58 -8.19
CA LEU A 112 29.31 28.66 -8.57
C LEU A 112 29.07 27.84 -9.85
N PRO A 113 28.02 26.99 -9.89
CA PRO A 113 27.67 26.26 -11.09
C PRO A 113 27.24 27.20 -12.22
N PHE A 114 27.63 26.84 -13.44
CA PHE A 114 27.32 27.58 -14.66
C PHE A 114 26.86 26.59 -15.73
N PHE A 115 25.67 26.82 -16.29
CA PHE A 115 25.11 25.99 -17.35
C PHE A 115 24.95 26.79 -18.63
N GLU A 116 25.68 26.39 -19.67
CA GLU A 116 25.58 26.91 -21.02
C GLU A 116 24.51 26.13 -21.79
N VAL A 117 23.34 26.75 -21.96
CA VAL A 117 22.21 26.19 -22.70
C VAL A 117 22.20 26.76 -24.11
N PHE A 118 22.30 25.87 -25.08
CA PHE A 118 22.35 26.20 -26.49
C PHE A 118 21.01 26.00 -27.20
N VAL A 119 20.26 27.09 -27.42
CA VAL A 119 18.96 27.15 -28.10
C VAL A 119 19.12 27.15 -29.63
N ASP A 120 19.28 25.98 -30.21
CA ASP A 120 19.51 25.77 -31.64
C ASP A 120 18.19 25.81 -32.45
N ALA A 121 18.13 26.61 -33.51
CA ALA A 121 17.02 26.76 -34.46
C ALA A 121 17.52 27.34 -35.80
N PRO A 122 17.25 26.73 -36.97
CA PRO A 122 17.78 27.20 -38.25
C PRO A 122 17.61 28.70 -38.59
N LEU A 123 18.56 29.30 -39.35
CA LEU A 123 18.54 30.74 -39.73
C LEU A 123 17.31 31.09 -40.56
N ASP A 124 17.01 30.25 -41.53
CA ASP A 124 15.77 30.30 -42.29
C ASP A 124 14.53 30.24 -41.38
N VAL A 125 14.52 29.38 -40.36
CA VAL A 125 13.41 29.31 -39.38
C VAL A 125 13.35 30.59 -38.54
N CYS A 126 14.47 31.13 -38.09
CA CYS A 126 14.50 32.37 -37.31
C CYS A 126 14.11 33.61 -38.15
N GLU A 127 14.54 33.66 -39.42
CA GLU A 127 14.12 34.67 -40.40
C GLU A 127 12.64 34.53 -40.74
N GLN A 128 12.11 33.31 -40.83
CA GLN A 128 10.68 33.08 -41.01
C GLN A 128 9.87 33.57 -39.81
N ARG A 129 10.37 33.37 -38.60
CA ARG A 129 9.72 33.82 -37.36
C ARG A 129 9.71 35.35 -37.23
N ASP A 130 10.81 36.01 -37.63
CA ASP A 130 11.11 37.46 -37.53
C ASP A 130 10.31 38.24 -36.46
N VAL A 131 10.33 37.74 -35.23
CA VAL A 131 9.39 38.14 -34.15
C VAL A 131 9.40 39.65 -33.86
N LYS A 132 10.55 40.30 -34.06
CA LYS A 132 10.76 41.74 -33.82
C LYS A 132 10.98 42.55 -35.11
N GLY A 133 10.78 41.94 -36.30
CA GLY A 133 11.04 42.59 -37.59
C GLY A 133 12.52 42.94 -37.84
N LEU A 134 13.44 42.32 -37.10
CA LEU A 134 14.86 42.66 -37.12
C LEU A 134 15.57 42.08 -38.33
N TYR A 135 15.17 40.89 -38.80
CA TYR A 135 15.77 40.29 -40.00
C TYR A 135 15.41 41.08 -41.24
N LYS A 136 14.14 41.47 -41.40
CA LYS A 136 13.70 42.31 -42.52
C LYS A 136 14.50 43.63 -42.58
N ARG A 137 14.70 44.28 -41.44
CA ARG A 137 15.46 45.55 -41.34
C ARG A 137 16.96 45.37 -41.58
N ALA A 138 17.55 44.30 -41.07
CA ALA A 138 18.95 43.96 -41.35
C ALA A 138 19.18 43.65 -42.82
N ARG A 139 18.27 42.89 -43.48
CA ARG A 139 18.33 42.63 -44.93
C ARG A 139 18.14 43.89 -45.77
N ALA A 140 17.41 44.89 -45.27
CA ALA A 140 17.27 46.22 -45.88
C ALA A 140 18.48 47.14 -45.64
N GLY A 141 19.50 46.70 -44.88
CA GLY A 141 20.70 47.48 -44.57
C GLY A 141 20.50 48.56 -43.49
N GLU A 142 19.35 48.59 -42.82
CA GLU A 142 19.03 49.54 -41.75
C GLU A 142 19.75 49.20 -40.43
N ILE A 143 20.11 47.93 -40.23
CA ILE A 143 20.84 47.44 -39.06
C ILE A 143 22.14 46.80 -39.55
N ARG A 144 23.28 47.43 -39.27
CA ARG A 144 24.61 46.91 -39.61
C ARG A 144 25.19 46.07 -38.46
N GLY A 145 25.91 45.01 -38.79
CA GLY A 145 26.57 44.16 -37.78
C GLY A 145 25.60 43.26 -37.01
N PHE A 146 24.48 42.89 -37.64
CA PHE A 146 23.51 41.99 -37.04
C PHE A 146 24.03 40.55 -37.04
N THR A 147 24.19 39.95 -35.86
CA THR A 147 24.55 38.53 -35.72
C THR A 147 23.53 37.68 -36.48
N GLY A 148 23.99 36.80 -37.38
CA GLY A 148 23.08 36.06 -38.27
C GLY A 148 23.18 36.49 -39.73
N ILE A 149 23.49 37.77 -39.97
CA ILE A 149 23.57 38.38 -41.32
C ILE A 149 24.96 38.96 -41.58
N ASP A 150 25.43 39.92 -40.78
CA ASP A 150 26.70 40.64 -41.02
C ASP A 150 27.80 40.31 -40.00
N SER A 151 27.46 39.59 -38.92
CA SER A 151 28.42 39.15 -37.89
C SER A 151 28.32 37.65 -37.62
N GLU A 152 29.47 37.02 -37.38
CA GLU A 152 29.58 35.58 -37.12
C GLU A 152 29.06 35.21 -35.73
N TYR A 153 28.72 33.93 -35.57
CA TYR A 153 28.40 33.30 -34.29
C TYR A 153 29.21 32.02 -34.18
N GLU A 154 29.94 31.89 -33.08
CA GLU A 154 30.75 30.72 -32.75
C GLU A 154 29.90 29.77 -31.92
N LYS A 155 29.71 28.52 -32.39
CA LYS A 155 28.92 27.53 -31.64
C LYS A 155 29.63 27.14 -30.34
N PRO A 156 28.91 26.91 -29.23
CA PRO A 156 29.48 26.26 -28.06
C PRO A 156 30.00 24.87 -28.44
N GLU A 157 31.25 24.56 -28.05
CA GLU A 157 31.85 23.24 -28.32
C GLU A 157 31.35 22.17 -27.33
N ALA A 158 31.11 22.58 -26.08
CA ALA A 158 30.66 21.70 -24.99
C ALA A 158 29.58 22.40 -24.14
N PRO A 159 28.38 22.67 -24.69
CA PRO A 159 27.27 23.16 -23.88
C PRO A 159 26.74 22.05 -22.97
N GLU A 160 26.25 22.40 -21.78
CA GLU A 160 25.59 21.43 -20.89
C GLU A 160 24.26 20.92 -21.47
N LEU A 161 23.58 21.72 -22.30
CA LEU A 161 22.34 21.31 -22.96
C LEU A 161 22.18 21.97 -24.32
N VAL A 162 21.62 21.23 -25.29
CA VAL A 162 21.24 21.75 -26.61
C VAL A 162 19.74 21.61 -26.80
N LEU A 163 19.04 22.72 -26.98
CA LEU A 163 17.60 22.79 -27.22
C LEU A 163 17.31 23.06 -28.70
N LYS A 164 16.83 22.05 -29.42
CA LYS A 164 16.47 22.16 -30.83
C LYS A 164 15.02 22.66 -31.01
N THR A 165 14.84 23.97 -30.98
CA THR A 165 13.51 24.61 -30.93
C THR A 165 12.73 24.60 -32.25
N ASP A 166 13.32 24.09 -33.33
CA ASP A 166 12.61 23.77 -34.57
C ASP A 166 11.98 22.37 -34.54
N SER A 167 12.48 21.49 -33.66
CA SER A 167 12.00 20.11 -33.49
C SER A 167 11.34 19.84 -32.14
N CYS A 168 11.45 20.76 -31.18
CA CYS A 168 10.90 20.62 -29.83
C CYS A 168 9.92 21.77 -29.54
N SER A 169 8.84 21.43 -28.86
CA SER A 169 7.92 22.39 -28.25
C SER A 169 8.57 23.11 -27.06
N VAL A 170 7.91 24.18 -26.59
CA VAL A 170 8.34 24.90 -25.38
C VAL A 170 8.36 23.97 -24.17
N ASN A 171 7.33 23.14 -23.99
CA ASN A 171 7.24 22.22 -22.85
C ASN A 171 8.37 21.18 -22.86
N GLU A 172 8.69 20.60 -24.01
CA GLU A 172 9.81 19.65 -24.13
C GLU A 172 11.16 20.32 -23.89
N SER A 173 11.29 21.59 -24.26
CA SER A 173 12.51 22.36 -24.00
C SER A 173 12.67 22.66 -22.51
N ILE A 174 11.58 23.02 -21.84
CA ILE A 174 11.55 23.27 -20.39
C ILE A 174 11.80 21.98 -19.59
N GLN A 175 11.23 20.85 -20.01
CA GLN A 175 11.49 19.56 -19.35
C GLN A 175 12.99 19.21 -19.37
N GLN A 176 13.66 19.32 -20.52
CA GLN A 176 15.10 19.04 -20.62
C GLN A 176 15.95 19.94 -19.70
N LEU A 177 15.52 21.19 -19.50
CA LEU A 177 16.19 22.11 -18.58
C LEU A 177 15.97 21.70 -17.12
N ILE A 178 14.74 21.35 -16.76
CA ILE A 178 14.40 20.88 -15.42
C ILE A 178 15.20 19.62 -15.11
N ASP A 179 15.26 18.67 -16.04
CA ASP A 179 16.02 17.42 -15.89
C ASP A 179 17.51 17.71 -15.63
N LEU A 180 18.12 18.63 -16.40
CA LEU A 180 19.49 19.08 -16.17
C LEU A 180 19.65 19.69 -14.77
N LEU A 181 18.74 20.58 -14.37
CA LEU A 181 18.82 21.26 -13.07
C LEU A 181 18.58 20.30 -11.90
N GLN A 182 17.78 19.26 -12.08
CA GLN A 182 17.59 18.18 -11.11
C GLN A 182 18.83 17.30 -11.00
N GLU A 183 19.43 16.89 -12.13
CA GLU A 183 20.68 16.11 -12.16
C GLU A 183 21.83 16.83 -11.43
N LYS A 184 21.82 18.17 -11.46
CA LYS A 184 22.85 19.02 -10.83
C LYS A 184 22.47 19.52 -9.44
N ASP A 185 21.44 18.96 -8.81
CA ASP A 185 20.97 19.29 -7.45
C ASP A 185 20.58 20.77 -7.26
N ILE A 186 20.11 21.45 -8.31
CA ILE A 186 19.62 22.83 -8.24
C ILE A 186 18.12 22.85 -7.98
N VAL A 187 17.39 22.11 -8.81
CA VAL A 187 15.95 21.91 -8.64
C VAL A 187 15.77 20.59 -7.88
N PRO A 188 15.08 20.57 -6.73
CA PRO A 188 14.79 19.32 -6.06
C PRO A 188 13.88 18.45 -6.95
N VAL A 189 14.08 17.13 -6.85
CA VAL A 189 13.09 16.18 -7.38
C VAL A 189 12.01 16.03 -6.31
N ASP A 190 10.88 16.68 -6.54
CA ASP A 190 9.74 16.58 -5.62
C ASP A 190 9.20 15.15 -5.57
N ALA A 191 8.62 14.79 -4.43
CA ALA A 191 7.94 13.53 -4.24
C ALA A 191 6.79 13.42 -5.26
N SER A 192 6.85 12.38 -6.09
CA SER A 192 5.94 12.19 -7.21
C SER A 192 5.04 10.97 -6.98
N TYR A 193 3.87 11.00 -7.62
CA TYR A 193 2.97 9.85 -7.77
C TYR A 193 3.25 9.02 -9.03
N GLU A 194 4.33 9.35 -9.76
CA GLU A 194 4.82 8.52 -10.86
C GLU A 194 5.23 7.14 -10.34
N VAL A 195 4.74 6.08 -10.99
CA VAL A 195 4.86 4.72 -10.49
C VAL A 195 6.33 4.34 -10.38
N LYS A 196 6.76 4.07 -9.14
CA LYS A 196 8.10 3.59 -8.84
C LYS A 196 8.04 2.10 -8.51
N GLU A 197 8.32 1.27 -9.51
CA GLU A 197 8.47 -0.17 -9.29
C GLU A 197 9.81 -0.47 -8.61
N LEU A 198 9.81 -1.47 -7.72
CA LEU A 198 11.00 -1.91 -6.97
C LEU A 198 11.51 -3.28 -7.44
N TYR A 199 11.02 -3.76 -8.59
CA TYR A 199 11.60 -4.91 -9.26
C TYR A 199 13.00 -4.57 -9.78
N VAL A 200 13.92 -5.54 -9.66
CA VAL A 200 15.21 -5.47 -10.34
C VAL A 200 14.96 -5.49 -11.85
N VAL A 201 15.63 -4.61 -12.58
CA VAL A 201 15.55 -4.58 -14.05
C VAL A 201 15.96 -5.96 -14.60
N GLU A 202 15.19 -6.47 -15.57
CA GLU A 202 15.30 -7.85 -16.07
C GLU A 202 16.74 -8.25 -16.45
N ASN A 203 17.49 -7.36 -17.09
CA ASN A 203 18.88 -7.59 -17.48
C ASN A 203 19.90 -7.69 -16.31
N LYS A 204 19.49 -7.37 -15.08
CA LYS A 204 20.30 -7.46 -13.86
C LYS A 204 19.80 -8.53 -12.89
N LEU A 205 18.72 -9.24 -13.24
CA LEU A 205 18.04 -10.17 -12.33
C LEU A 205 18.96 -11.33 -11.89
N ASP A 206 19.67 -11.97 -12.81
CA ASP A 206 20.55 -13.12 -12.49
C ASP A 206 21.72 -12.72 -11.58
N LEU A 207 22.26 -11.52 -11.79
CA LEU A 207 23.28 -10.94 -10.91
C LEU A 207 22.72 -10.66 -9.52
N ALA A 208 21.53 -10.09 -9.42
CA ALA A 208 20.87 -9.82 -8.14
C ALA A 208 20.50 -11.11 -7.39
N LYS A 209 20.08 -12.17 -8.11
CA LYS A 209 19.86 -13.50 -7.51
C LYS A 209 21.14 -14.09 -6.94
N THR A 210 22.24 -13.99 -7.69
CA THR A 210 23.57 -14.46 -7.25
C THR A 210 24.03 -13.69 -6.01
N ASP A 211 23.87 -12.36 -6.00
CA ASP A 211 24.14 -11.51 -4.83
C ASP A 211 23.30 -11.96 -3.63
N ALA A 212 21.99 -12.12 -3.82
CA ALA A 212 21.06 -12.54 -2.78
C ALA A 212 21.48 -13.85 -2.09
N GLU A 213 22.04 -14.82 -2.81
CA GLU A 213 22.50 -16.09 -2.22
C GLU A 213 23.64 -15.95 -1.20
N THR A 214 24.46 -14.91 -1.35
CA THR A 214 25.58 -14.64 -0.44
C THR A 214 25.14 -13.92 0.84
N LEU A 215 23.95 -13.32 0.85
CA LEU A 215 23.46 -12.49 1.94
C LEU A 215 22.87 -13.32 3.09
N PRO A 216 22.94 -12.81 4.34
CA PRO A 216 22.13 -13.34 5.43
C PRO A 216 20.64 -13.18 5.10
N ALA A 217 19.82 -14.08 5.61
CA ALA A 217 18.40 -14.14 5.26
C ALA A 217 17.47 -13.95 6.46
N VAL A 218 16.26 -13.46 6.20
CA VAL A 218 15.12 -13.46 7.13
C VAL A 218 13.92 -14.14 6.47
N GLN A 219 13.26 -15.03 7.21
CA GLN A 219 12.05 -15.70 6.74
C GLN A 219 10.87 -14.77 6.91
N ILE A 220 10.02 -14.68 5.88
CA ILE A 220 8.84 -13.84 5.88
C ILE A 220 7.56 -14.67 5.70
N GLY A 221 6.45 -14.20 6.26
CA GLY A 221 5.16 -14.84 6.12
C GLY A 221 4.44 -14.47 4.83
N LYS A 222 3.27 -15.06 4.60
CA LYS A 222 2.44 -14.79 3.41
C LYS A 222 1.94 -13.33 3.36
N VAL A 223 1.60 -12.75 4.51
CA VAL A 223 1.17 -11.34 4.60
C VAL A 223 2.32 -10.39 4.25
N ASP A 224 3.53 -10.69 4.73
CA ASP A 224 4.72 -9.91 4.39
C ASP A 224 5.02 -10.01 2.88
N MET A 225 4.89 -11.20 2.29
CA MET A 225 5.05 -11.40 0.84
C MET A 225 4.01 -10.59 0.03
N GLN A 226 2.79 -10.44 0.53
CA GLN A 226 1.80 -9.54 -0.09
C GLN A 226 2.22 -8.07 0.00
N TRP A 227 2.82 -7.64 1.12
CA TRP A 227 3.40 -6.29 1.24
C TRP A 227 4.61 -6.09 0.34
N VAL A 228 5.46 -7.11 0.18
CA VAL A 228 6.54 -7.11 -0.83
C VAL A 228 5.95 -6.88 -2.22
N GLN A 229 4.85 -7.54 -2.58
CA GLN A 229 4.17 -7.30 -3.87
C GLN A 229 3.63 -5.87 -4.00
N VAL A 230 2.99 -5.35 -2.95
CA VAL A 230 2.49 -3.96 -2.93
C VAL A 230 3.61 -2.95 -3.19
N LEU A 231 4.78 -3.17 -2.59
CA LEU A 231 5.98 -2.37 -2.79
C LEU A 231 6.59 -2.58 -4.18
N ALA A 232 6.75 -3.82 -4.63
CA ALA A 232 7.37 -4.19 -5.90
C ALA A 232 6.69 -3.53 -7.09
N GLU A 233 5.36 -3.56 -7.10
CA GLU A 233 4.53 -3.02 -8.19
C GLU A 233 4.32 -1.50 -8.08
N GLY A 234 4.87 -0.84 -7.06
CA GLY A 234 4.81 0.61 -6.91
C GLY A 234 3.48 1.16 -6.39
N TRP A 235 2.62 0.34 -5.79
CA TRP A 235 1.36 0.84 -5.21
C TRP A 235 1.58 1.81 -4.04
N ALA A 236 2.70 1.68 -3.34
CA ALA A 236 3.09 2.56 -2.24
C ALA A 236 4.11 3.64 -2.66
N THR A 237 4.18 3.96 -3.96
CA THR A 237 4.98 5.07 -4.50
C THR A 237 4.84 6.34 -3.63
N PRO A 238 5.95 7.03 -3.26
CA PRO A 238 7.32 6.84 -3.76
C PRO A 238 8.24 6.02 -2.85
N LEU A 239 7.71 5.19 -1.93
CA LEU A 239 8.54 4.39 -1.01
C LEU A 239 9.63 3.60 -1.76
N ASN A 240 10.84 3.61 -1.20
CA ASN A 240 11.98 2.83 -1.71
C ASN A 240 12.01 1.39 -1.21
N GLY A 241 11.12 1.04 -0.27
CA GLY A 241 11.04 -0.27 0.36
C GLY A 241 10.16 -0.21 1.60
N PHE A 242 10.43 -1.07 2.57
CA PHE A 242 9.76 -1.01 3.86
C PHE A 242 10.16 0.28 4.59
N MET A 243 9.17 0.93 5.23
CA MET A 243 9.35 2.23 5.86
C MET A 243 10.49 2.22 6.88
N ARG A 244 11.37 3.20 6.78
CA ARG A 244 12.30 3.60 7.85
C ARG A 244 11.53 4.27 8.99
N GLU A 245 12.17 4.48 10.13
CA GLU A 245 11.51 5.05 11.31
C GLU A 245 10.86 6.41 11.00
N ARG A 246 11.56 7.26 10.24
CA ARG A 246 11.07 8.57 9.83
C ARG A 246 9.74 8.48 9.05
N GLU A 247 9.67 7.61 8.06
CA GLU A 247 8.47 7.43 7.23
C GLU A 247 7.32 6.80 8.04
N PHE A 248 7.65 5.85 8.93
CA PHE A 248 6.70 5.22 9.84
C PHE A 248 6.05 6.23 10.79
N LEU A 249 6.84 7.10 11.40
CA LEU A 249 6.35 8.15 12.29
C LEU A 249 5.51 9.18 11.51
N GLN A 250 5.96 9.61 10.32
CA GLN A 250 5.18 10.52 9.49
C GLN A 250 3.82 9.92 9.12
N CYS A 251 3.82 8.66 8.69
CA CYS A 251 2.60 7.91 8.38
C CYS A 251 1.63 7.84 9.57
N LEU A 252 2.11 7.45 10.76
CA LEU A 252 1.26 7.29 11.94
C LEU A 252 0.69 8.61 12.49
N HIS A 253 1.42 9.72 12.34
CA HIS A 253 1.04 10.99 12.94
C HIS A 253 0.35 11.95 11.98
N PHE A 254 0.63 11.86 10.69
CA PHE A 254 0.19 12.84 9.68
C PHE A 254 -0.55 12.23 8.50
N ASP A 255 -0.70 10.90 8.46
CA ASP A 255 -1.28 10.16 7.34
C ASP A 255 -0.56 10.41 5.99
N CYS A 256 0.65 10.96 6.04
CA CYS A 256 1.42 11.42 4.90
C CYS A 256 2.92 11.15 5.08
N LEU A 257 3.62 11.01 3.97
CA LEU A 257 5.05 11.29 3.87
C LEU A 257 5.23 12.77 3.52
N LEU A 258 6.27 13.40 4.08
CA LEU A 258 6.48 14.85 3.98
C LEU A 258 7.79 15.22 3.27
N ASP A 259 8.69 14.25 3.10
CA ASP A 259 10.00 14.49 2.49
C ASP A 259 9.87 14.63 0.97
N GLY A 260 10.31 15.76 0.43
CA GLY A 260 10.18 16.09 -0.99
C GLY A 260 8.76 16.53 -1.41
N GLY A 261 7.79 16.55 -0.51
CA GLY A 261 6.41 16.93 -0.81
C GLY A 261 5.40 16.17 0.03
N VAL A 262 4.16 16.65 0.06
CA VAL A 262 3.09 16.01 0.83
C VAL A 262 2.49 14.87 0.01
N ILE A 263 2.88 13.64 0.36
CA ILE A 263 2.32 12.42 -0.23
C ILE A 263 1.42 11.74 0.79
N ASN A 264 0.13 11.63 0.51
CA ASN A 264 -0.77 10.79 1.31
C ASN A 264 -0.16 9.39 1.45
N LEU A 265 -0.06 8.83 2.65
CA LEU A 265 0.28 7.44 2.95
C LEU A 265 -0.06 7.15 4.42
N SER A 266 -1.28 6.67 4.66
CA SER A 266 -1.88 6.56 6.00
C SER A 266 -1.81 5.19 6.66
N VAL A 267 -1.11 4.23 6.03
CA VAL A 267 -0.96 2.88 6.57
C VAL A 267 0.52 2.50 6.62
N PRO A 268 1.05 2.09 7.78
CA PRO A 268 2.42 1.60 7.89
C PRO A 268 2.68 0.40 6.97
N VAL A 269 3.65 0.53 6.07
CA VAL A 269 4.18 -0.54 5.22
C VAL A 269 5.54 -0.95 5.78
N VAL A 270 5.53 -1.91 6.71
CA VAL A 270 6.67 -2.23 7.57
C VAL A 270 6.90 -3.74 7.63
N LEU A 271 8.15 -4.15 7.88
CA LEU A 271 8.52 -5.56 8.07
C LEU A 271 8.86 -5.82 9.54
N PRO A 272 8.01 -6.55 10.30
CA PRO A 272 8.31 -6.90 11.68
C PRO A 272 9.30 -8.07 11.77
N VAL A 273 10.24 -7.99 12.71
CA VAL A 273 11.27 -9.01 12.94
C VAL A 273 11.42 -9.30 14.43
N SER A 274 11.82 -10.52 14.78
CA SER A 274 12.04 -10.93 16.16
C SER A 274 13.27 -10.25 16.77
N GLY A 275 13.39 -10.22 18.09
CA GLY A 275 14.61 -9.74 18.75
C GLY A 275 15.86 -10.54 18.35
N ALA A 276 15.72 -11.86 18.16
CA ALA A 276 16.81 -12.72 17.69
C ALA A 276 17.23 -12.40 16.24
N ASP A 277 16.26 -12.12 15.36
CA ASP A 277 16.57 -11.68 13.99
C ASP A 277 17.23 -10.31 13.97
N LYS A 278 16.76 -9.37 14.81
CA LYS A 278 17.39 -8.06 14.97
C LYS A 278 18.84 -8.23 15.41
N GLU A 279 19.13 -8.96 16.48
CA GLU A 279 20.51 -9.18 16.95
C GLU A 279 21.41 -9.83 15.90
N ARG A 280 20.86 -10.76 15.11
CA ARG A 280 21.60 -11.47 14.06
C ARG A 280 21.88 -10.62 12.81
N LEU A 281 20.98 -9.67 12.50
CA LEU A 281 21.00 -8.91 11.25
C LEU A 281 21.39 -7.44 11.45
N ASP A 282 21.53 -6.97 12.70
CA ASP A 282 22.00 -5.61 12.97
C ASP A 282 23.42 -5.39 12.46
N GLY A 283 23.67 -4.24 11.84
CA GLY A 283 24.97 -3.89 11.25
C GLY A 283 25.27 -4.51 9.86
N VAL A 284 24.40 -5.37 9.30
CA VAL A 284 24.58 -5.85 7.92
C VAL A 284 24.19 -4.76 6.92
N THR A 285 24.89 -4.68 5.79
CA THR A 285 24.58 -3.69 4.74
C THR A 285 23.43 -4.14 3.83
N ALA A 286 23.15 -5.44 3.76
CA ALA A 286 22.04 -6.01 3.02
C ALA A 286 21.62 -7.37 3.58
N MET A 287 20.33 -7.72 3.42
CA MET A 287 19.77 -9.03 3.77
C MET A 287 18.79 -9.51 2.70
N ALA A 288 18.66 -10.83 2.53
CA ALA A 288 17.65 -11.41 1.66
C ALA A 288 16.35 -11.71 2.42
N LEU A 289 15.21 -11.47 1.78
CA LEU A 289 13.90 -11.91 2.26
C LEU A 289 13.60 -13.28 1.65
N VAL A 290 13.21 -14.24 2.49
CA VAL A 290 12.92 -15.62 2.06
C VAL A 290 11.47 -15.97 2.32
N TYR A 291 10.77 -16.40 1.27
CA TYR A 291 9.39 -16.88 1.34
C TYR A 291 9.31 -18.27 0.71
N GLU A 292 8.75 -19.25 1.44
CA GLU A 292 8.66 -20.65 0.99
C GLU A 292 10.00 -21.21 0.50
N GLY A 293 11.10 -20.88 1.21
CA GLY A 293 12.45 -21.34 0.88
C GLY A 293 13.12 -20.63 -0.30
N ARG A 294 12.46 -19.67 -0.95
CA ARG A 294 13.00 -18.88 -2.07
C ARG A 294 13.39 -17.49 -1.63
N ARG A 295 14.57 -17.01 -2.04
CA ARG A 295 14.96 -15.60 -1.88
C ARG A 295 14.15 -14.77 -2.87
N VAL A 296 13.27 -13.92 -2.36
CA VAL A 296 12.31 -13.15 -3.18
C VAL A 296 12.72 -11.68 -3.34
N ALA A 297 13.51 -11.15 -2.41
CA ALA A 297 13.96 -9.76 -2.43
C ALA A 297 15.25 -9.58 -1.64
N ILE A 298 15.93 -8.45 -1.87
CA ILE A 298 17.05 -7.95 -1.09
C ILE A 298 16.61 -6.64 -0.43
N LEU A 299 16.79 -6.52 0.89
CA LEU A 299 16.64 -5.28 1.64
C LEU A 299 18.03 -4.71 1.93
N ARG A 300 18.36 -3.57 1.33
CA ARG A 300 19.65 -2.87 1.49
C ARG A 300 19.55 -1.73 2.49
N ASN A 301 20.69 -1.42 3.10
CA ASN A 301 20.85 -0.37 4.10
C ASN A 301 19.77 -0.47 5.21
N PRO A 302 19.62 -1.64 5.85
CA PRO A 302 18.55 -1.85 6.81
C PRO A 302 18.71 -0.96 8.04
N GLU A 303 17.58 -0.54 8.59
CA GLU A 303 17.48 0.23 9.82
C GLU A 303 16.46 -0.44 10.73
N PHE A 304 16.87 -0.77 11.95
CA PHE A 304 16.02 -1.43 12.94
C PHE A 304 15.54 -0.43 13.98
N TYR A 305 14.23 -0.41 14.23
CA TYR A 305 13.59 0.48 15.21
C TYR A 305 12.44 -0.21 15.94
N GLU A 306 12.00 0.37 17.06
CA GLU A 306 10.97 -0.26 17.90
C GLU A 306 9.60 -0.28 17.22
N HIS A 307 8.90 -1.41 17.32
CA HIS A 307 7.57 -1.56 16.72
C HIS A 307 6.47 -0.84 17.52
N ARG A 308 6.62 -0.69 18.84
CA ARG A 308 5.68 0.00 19.74
C ARG A 308 4.21 -0.37 19.44
N LYS A 309 3.93 -1.68 19.40
CA LYS A 309 2.70 -2.29 18.86
C LYS A 309 1.41 -1.65 19.38
N GLU A 310 1.32 -1.36 20.68
CA GLU A 310 0.13 -0.75 21.28
C GLU A 310 -0.14 0.64 20.70
N GLU A 311 0.89 1.50 20.64
CA GLU A 311 0.79 2.84 20.07
C GLU A 311 0.44 2.78 18.57
N ARG A 312 1.13 1.93 17.80
CA ARG A 312 0.82 1.69 16.39
C ARG A 312 -0.65 1.32 16.23
N CYS A 313 -1.13 0.34 17.00
CA CYS A 313 -2.49 -0.14 16.89
C CYS A 313 -3.51 0.96 17.22
N ALA A 314 -3.28 1.68 18.32
CA ALA A 314 -4.15 2.77 18.75
C ALA A 314 -4.29 3.86 17.70
N ARG A 315 -3.18 4.29 17.07
CA ARG A 315 -3.19 5.33 16.04
C ARG A 315 -3.80 4.85 14.73
N GLN A 316 -3.39 3.67 14.26
CA GLN A 316 -3.80 3.15 12.97
C GLN A 316 -5.26 2.68 12.93
N TRP A 317 -5.78 2.11 14.03
CA TRP A 317 -7.15 1.58 14.08
C TRP A 317 -8.10 2.37 14.97
N GLY A 318 -7.61 3.31 15.80
CA GLY A 318 -8.43 3.96 16.82
C GLY A 318 -8.84 3.04 17.98
N THR A 319 -8.23 1.85 18.06
CA THR A 319 -8.49 0.84 19.10
C THR A 319 -7.27 -0.08 19.24
N THR A 320 -7.11 -0.71 20.40
CA THR A 320 -6.08 -1.73 20.68
C THR A 320 -6.69 -3.12 20.93
N CYS A 321 -7.96 -3.31 20.53
CA CYS A 321 -8.68 -4.57 20.73
C CYS A 321 -7.94 -5.76 20.09
N LYS A 322 -7.44 -6.68 20.92
CA LYS A 322 -6.66 -7.85 20.48
C LYS A 322 -7.46 -8.84 19.62
N ASP A 323 -8.79 -8.80 19.72
CA ASP A 323 -9.68 -9.63 18.91
C ASP A 323 -9.95 -9.03 17.52
N HIS A 324 -9.47 -7.81 17.23
CA HIS A 324 -9.50 -7.30 15.86
C HIS A 324 -8.49 -8.13 15.03
N PRO A 325 -8.92 -8.73 13.91
CA PRO A 325 -8.17 -9.85 13.33
C PRO A 325 -6.82 -9.45 12.76
N TYR A 326 -6.67 -8.22 12.27
CA TYR A 326 -5.35 -7.70 11.86
C TYR A 326 -4.49 -7.24 13.06
N ILE A 327 -5.11 -6.70 14.11
CA ILE A 327 -4.36 -6.28 15.32
C ILE A 327 -3.79 -7.52 16.00
N LYS A 328 -4.54 -8.63 16.01
CA LYS A 328 -4.05 -9.93 16.48
C LYS A 328 -2.73 -10.31 15.82
N MET A 329 -2.66 -10.27 14.49
CA MET A 329 -1.42 -10.55 13.74
C MET A 329 -0.29 -9.57 14.10
N VAL A 330 -0.58 -8.28 14.26
CA VAL A 330 0.42 -7.28 14.67
C VAL A 330 0.95 -7.58 16.08
N MET A 331 0.08 -7.95 17.01
CA MET A 331 0.45 -8.30 18.38
C MET A 331 1.31 -9.56 18.45
N GLU A 332 1.02 -10.54 17.60
CA GLU A 332 1.76 -11.81 17.46
C GLU A 332 3.09 -11.68 16.69
N SER A 333 3.31 -10.58 15.97
CA SER A 333 4.54 -10.33 15.20
C SER A 333 5.74 -9.96 16.07
N GLY A 334 6.90 -9.68 15.47
CA GLY A 334 8.11 -9.25 16.19
C GLY A 334 8.01 -7.86 16.83
N ASP A 335 8.85 -7.59 17.83
CA ASP A 335 8.90 -6.32 18.57
C ASP A 335 9.75 -5.24 17.89
N TRP A 336 10.48 -5.61 16.84
CA TRP A 336 11.28 -4.70 16.02
C TRP A 336 10.68 -4.58 14.63
N LEU A 337 10.86 -3.42 14.02
CA LEU A 337 10.62 -3.18 12.61
C LEU A 337 11.96 -3.00 11.89
N VAL A 338 12.04 -3.43 10.64
CA VAL A 338 13.17 -3.16 9.76
C VAL A 338 12.70 -2.39 8.52
N GLY A 339 13.29 -1.22 8.30
CA GLY A 339 13.12 -0.41 7.09
C GLY A 339 14.37 -0.48 6.21
N GLY A 340 14.24 -0.15 4.92
CA GLY A 340 15.38 -0.20 3.99
C GLY A 340 14.99 -0.08 2.53
N ASP A 341 16.00 -0.08 1.66
CA ASP A 341 15.82 0.00 0.20
C ASP A 341 15.56 -1.41 -0.33
N LEU A 342 14.34 -1.66 -0.80
CA LEU A 342 13.90 -2.97 -1.26
C LEU A 342 14.17 -3.16 -2.75
N GLN A 343 14.78 -4.28 -3.11
CA GLN A 343 14.90 -4.74 -4.49
C GLN A 343 14.28 -6.12 -4.60
N VAL A 344 13.16 -6.20 -5.32
CA VAL A 344 12.41 -7.44 -5.51
C VAL A 344 12.97 -8.16 -6.73
N LEU A 345 13.22 -9.46 -6.59
CA LEU A 345 13.87 -10.26 -7.61
C LEU A 345 12.85 -10.67 -8.68
N ASP A 346 12.26 -11.85 -8.55
CA ASP A 346 11.29 -12.37 -9.51
C ASP A 346 9.95 -11.61 -9.43
N LYS A 347 9.30 -11.44 -10.60
CA LYS A 347 7.91 -10.96 -10.65
C LYS A 347 7.03 -11.90 -9.83
N ILE A 348 6.22 -11.32 -8.94
CA ILE A 348 5.44 -12.10 -7.97
C ILE A 348 4.21 -12.69 -8.66
N SER A 349 4.11 -14.02 -8.62
CA SER A 349 2.94 -14.79 -9.04
C SER A 349 2.46 -15.70 -7.92
N TRP A 350 1.15 -15.85 -7.80
CA TRP A 350 0.53 -16.71 -6.77
C TRP A 350 0.17 -18.09 -7.30
N ASN A 351 0.11 -18.27 -8.62
CA ASN A 351 -0.18 -19.54 -9.29
C ASN A 351 -1.50 -20.18 -8.80
N ASP A 352 -2.48 -19.35 -8.47
CA ASP A 352 -3.80 -19.74 -7.96
C ASP A 352 -4.90 -19.62 -9.04
N GLY A 353 -4.50 -19.42 -10.30
CA GLY A 353 -5.41 -19.24 -11.44
C GLY A 353 -6.01 -17.84 -11.55
N LEU A 354 -5.51 -16.87 -10.76
CA LEU A 354 -6.00 -15.48 -10.77
C LEU A 354 -4.93 -14.44 -11.13
N ASP A 355 -3.70 -14.84 -11.47
CA ASP A 355 -2.59 -13.91 -11.78
C ASP A 355 -2.90 -12.98 -12.97
N GLN A 356 -3.74 -13.41 -13.91
CA GLN A 356 -4.23 -12.58 -15.02
C GLN A 356 -5.07 -11.37 -14.57
N TYR A 357 -5.55 -11.36 -13.33
CA TYR A 357 -6.26 -10.24 -12.71
C TYR A 357 -5.40 -9.43 -11.74
N ARG A 358 -4.09 -9.70 -11.68
CA ARG A 358 -3.13 -8.99 -10.84
C ARG A 358 -2.28 -8.03 -11.69
N LEU A 359 -2.95 -7.07 -12.33
CA LEU A 359 -2.25 -6.06 -13.12
C LEU A 359 -1.56 -5.04 -12.21
N THR A 360 -0.32 -4.68 -12.56
CA THR A 360 0.40 -3.60 -11.88
C THR A 360 -0.23 -2.23 -12.20
N PRO A 361 0.07 -1.16 -11.43
CA PRO A 361 -0.32 0.20 -11.78
C PRO A 361 0.08 0.61 -13.20
N THR A 362 1.26 0.18 -13.64
CA THR A 362 1.78 0.44 -14.99
C THR A 362 0.93 -0.27 -16.05
N GLU A 363 0.64 -1.56 -15.85
CA GLU A 363 -0.20 -2.36 -16.75
C GLU A 363 -1.65 -1.82 -16.80
N LEU A 364 -2.18 -1.34 -15.66
CA LEU A 364 -3.48 -0.68 -15.59
C LEU A 364 -3.53 0.61 -16.41
N LYS A 365 -2.55 1.50 -16.24
CA LYS A 365 -2.45 2.74 -17.04
C LYS A 365 -2.36 2.44 -18.53
N HIS A 366 -1.59 1.43 -18.92
CA HIS A 366 -1.52 0.98 -20.30
C HIS A 366 -2.90 0.53 -20.80
N LYS A 367 -3.61 -0.29 -20.03
CA LYS A 367 -4.94 -0.79 -20.40
C LYS A 367 -5.97 0.33 -20.52
N PHE A 368 -5.96 1.32 -19.64
CA PHE A 368 -6.83 2.49 -19.76
C PHE A 368 -6.56 3.29 -21.03
N LYS A 369 -5.27 3.43 -21.40
CA LYS A 369 -4.85 4.07 -22.65
C LYS A 369 -5.31 3.29 -23.88
N GLU A 370 -5.17 1.96 -23.88
CA GLU A 370 -5.68 1.08 -24.96
C GLU A 370 -7.19 1.21 -25.15
N MET A 371 -7.94 1.31 -24.04
CA MET A 371 -9.38 1.56 -24.05
C MET A 371 -9.76 2.99 -24.44
N ASN A 372 -8.78 3.88 -24.67
CA ASN A 372 -8.96 5.31 -24.92
C ASN A 372 -9.82 5.98 -23.83
N ALA A 373 -9.71 5.53 -22.57
CA ALA A 373 -10.48 6.07 -21.46
C ALA A 373 -10.16 7.56 -21.26
N ASP A 374 -11.19 8.39 -21.14
CA ASP A 374 -11.04 9.83 -20.83
C ASP A 374 -11.36 10.15 -19.36
N ALA A 375 -11.90 9.18 -18.63
CA ALA A 375 -12.01 9.17 -17.17
C ALA A 375 -11.97 7.73 -16.65
N VAL A 376 -11.27 7.53 -15.54
CA VAL A 376 -11.26 6.25 -14.81
C VAL A 376 -11.85 6.46 -13.43
N PHE A 377 -12.86 5.66 -13.07
CA PHE A 377 -13.47 5.69 -11.75
C PHE A 377 -13.33 4.35 -11.05
N ALA A 378 -12.82 4.36 -9.82
CA ALA A 378 -12.49 3.15 -9.08
C ALA A 378 -13.55 2.80 -8.03
N PHE A 379 -13.84 1.51 -7.93
CA PHE A 379 -14.69 0.94 -6.88
C PHE A 379 -13.93 -0.14 -6.09
N GLN A 380 -13.55 0.20 -4.86
CA GLN A 380 -12.94 -0.74 -3.91
C GLN A 380 -14.00 -1.64 -3.29
N LEU A 381 -13.72 -2.94 -3.21
CA LEU A 381 -14.57 -3.88 -2.51
C LEU A 381 -13.78 -5.05 -1.91
N ARG A 382 -14.28 -5.63 -0.82
CA ARG A 382 -13.81 -6.94 -0.30
C ARG A 382 -14.93 -7.98 -0.23
N ASN A 383 -16.15 -7.59 -0.62
CA ASN A 383 -17.38 -8.37 -0.51
C ASN A 383 -17.92 -8.68 -1.91
N PRO A 384 -18.83 -9.66 -2.05
CA PRO A 384 -19.62 -9.87 -3.27
C PRO A 384 -20.34 -8.59 -3.73
N VAL A 385 -20.48 -8.40 -5.05
CA VAL A 385 -21.20 -7.26 -5.63
C VAL A 385 -22.71 -7.55 -5.59
N HIS A 386 -23.45 -6.76 -4.84
CA HIS A 386 -24.91 -6.68 -4.94
C HIS A 386 -25.33 -5.41 -5.68
N ASN A 387 -26.61 -5.26 -6.03
CA ASN A 387 -27.08 -4.17 -6.87
C ASN A 387 -27.02 -2.79 -6.19
N GLY A 388 -26.74 -2.74 -4.88
CA GLY A 388 -26.44 -1.49 -4.18
C GLY A 388 -25.08 -0.96 -4.58
N HIS A 389 -24.05 -1.82 -4.62
CA HIS A 389 -22.75 -1.46 -5.19
C HIS A 389 -22.88 -1.10 -6.67
N ALA A 390 -23.66 -1.88 -7.43
CA ALA A 390 -23.92 -1.59 -8.85
C ALA A 390 -24.58 -0.22 -9.04
N LEU A 391 -25.54 0.16 -8.19
CA LEU A 391 -26.18 1.48 -8.22
C LEU A 391 -25.15 2.60 -8.07
N LEU A 392 -24.20 2.50 -7.13
CA LEU A 392 -23.14 3.49 -6.95
C LEU A 392 -22.25 3.59 -8.21
N MET A 393 -21.88 2.46 -8.79
CA MET A 393 -21.03 2.41 -9.99
C MET A 393 -21.75 2.96 -11.22
N GLN A 394 -23.00 2.57 -11.45
CA GLN A 394 -23.85 3.03 -12.55
C GLN A 394 -24.16 4.53 -12.42
N ASP A 395 -24.47 5.01 -11.22
CA ASP A 395 -24.75 6.42 -10.99
C ASP A 395 -23.50 7.29 -11.19
N THR A 396 -22.32 6.80 -10.78
CA THR A 396 -21.04 7.46 -11.08
C THR A 396 -20.80 7.55 -12.58
N HIS A 397 -20.96 6.44 -13.30
CA HIS A 397 -20.84 6.42 -14.76
C HIS A 397 -21.78 7.45 -15.42
N ARG A 398 -23.05 7.49 -15.00
CA ARG A 398 -24.04 8.48 -15.47
C ARG A 398 -23.60 9.92 -15.21
N ARG A 399 -23.15 10.23 -13.99
CA ARG A 399 -22.66 11.58 -13.63
C ARG A 399 -21.45 12.00 -14.46
N LEU A 400 -20.55 11.07 -14.78
CA LEU A 400 -19.39 11.36 -15.63
C LEU A 400 -19.81 11.64 -17.08
N MET A 401 -20.74 10.86 -17.62
CA MET A 401 -21.32 11.14 -18.94
C MET A 401 -22.00 12.51 -19.00
N GLU A 402 -22.75 12.89 -17.96
CA GLU A 402 -23.39 14.21 -17.82
C GLU A 402 -22.39 15.35 -17.73
N ARG A 403 -21.19 15.10 -17.17
CA ARG A 403 -20.08 16.06 -17.14
C ARG A 403 -19.33 16.18 -18.48
N GLY A 404 -19.67 15.36 -19.47
CA GLY A 404 -19.11 15.43 -20.83
C GLY A 404 -17.98 14.43 -21.11
N TYR A 405 -17.64 13.55 -20.17
CA TYR A 405 -16.78 12.39 -20.47
C TYR A 405 -17.50 11.45 -21.43
N ARG A 406 -16.78 10.92 -22.42
CA ARG A 406 -17.33 10.10 -23.50
C ARG A 406 -17.05 8.62 -23.30
N ARG A 407 -15.95 8.27 -22.64
CA ARG A 407 -15.52 6.89 -22.40
C ARG A 407 -15.06 6.70 -20.94
N PRO A 408 -15.93 6.94 -19.95
CA PRO A 408 -15.61 6.67 -18.56
C PRO A 408 -15.53 5.15 -18.32
N VAL A 409 -14.40 4.69 -17.77
CA VAL A 409 -14.09 3.29 -17.49
C VAL A 409 -14.12 3.02 -15.99
N LEU A 410 -14.87 1.97 -15.61
CA LEU A 410 -14.91 1.45 -14.25
C LEU A 410 -13.69 0.55 -14.01
N LEU A 411 -12.92 0.89 -12.97
CA LEU A 411 -11.98 -0.03 -12.32
C LEU A 411 -12.71 -0.71 -11.15
N LEU A 412 -13.29 -1.89 -11.40
CA LEU A 412 -13.85 -2.75 -10.36
C LEU A 412 -12.70 -3.46 -9.65
N HIS A 413 -12.43 -3.12 -8.39
CA HIS A 413 -11.11 -3.41 -7.80
C HIS A 413 -11.18 -4.23 -6.51
N PRO A 414 -11.60 -5.53 -6.56
CA PRO A 414 -11.69 -6.40 -5.39
C PRO A 414 -10.36 -6.59 -4.65
N LEU A 415 -10.43 -6.61 -3.31
CA LEU A 415 -9.30 -6.90 -2.43
C LEU A 415 -8.94 -8.40 -2.48
N GLY A 416 -7.67 -8.78 -2.63
CA GLY A 416 -7.18 -10.15 -2.86
C GLY A 416 -5.98 -10.55 -2.02
N GLY A 417 -5.58 -9.68 -1.09
CA GLY A 417 -4.58 -9.97 -0.08
C GLY A 417 -5.25 -10.67 1.07
N TRP A 418 -4.62 -10.66 2.24
CA TRP A 418 -5.24 -11.20 3.44
C TRP A 418 -6.62 -10.56 3.72
N THR A 419 -7.60 -11.41 3.98
CA THR A 419 -8.95 -11.07 4.45
C THR A 419 -9.26 -11.90 5.68
N LYS A 420 -10.15 -11.40 6.54
CA LYS A 420 -10.60 -12.13 7.73
C LYS A 420 -11.39 -13.40 7.37
N ASP A 421 -11.39 -14.37 8.28
CA ASP A 421 -11.88 -15.73 8.03
C ASP A 421 -13.36 -15.85 7.63
N ASP A 422 -14.21 -14.90 8.05
CA ASP A 422 -15.64 -14.93 7.72
C ASP A 422 -15.99 -14.22 6.39
N ASP A 423 -15.00 -13.64 5.71
CA ASP A 423 -15.19 -13.04 4.39
C ASP A 423 -15.22 -14.13 3.29
N VAL A 424 -15.92 -13.85 2.19
CA VAL A 424 -15.97 -14.78 1.04
C VAL A 424 -14.57 -14.86 0.40
N PRO A 425 -14.01 -16.05 0.18
CA PRO A 425 -12.67 -16.18 -0.40
C PRO A 425 -12.56 -15.52 -1.78
N LEU A 426 -11.35 -15.09 -2.14
CA LEU A 426 -11.10 -14.32 -3.36
C LEU A 426 -11.60 -15.03 -4.63
N GLU A 427 -11.28 -16.30 -4.83
CA GLU A 427 -11.69 -17.07 -6.01
C GLU A 427 -13.21 -17.04 -6.24
N TRP A 428 -13.99 -17.12 -5.15
CA TRP A 428 -15.45 -17.11 -5.20
C TRP A 428 -16.00 -15.71 -5.45
N ARG A 429 -15.36 -14.67 -4.91
CA ARG A 429 -15.70 -13.29 -5.25
C ARG A 429 -15.43 -13.01 -6.73
N MET A 430 -14.30 -13.46 -7.26
CA MET A 430 -13.98 -13.29 -8.69
C MET A 430 -15.00 -14.00 -9.60
N LYS A 431 -15.38 -15.24 -9.29
CA LYS A 431 -16.47 -15.95 -9.98
C LYS A 431 -17.80 -15.19 -9.88
N GLN A 432 -18.11 -14.65 -8.71
CA GLN A 432 -19.34 -13.88 -8.48
C GLN A 432 -19.34 -12.57 -9.28
N HIS A 433 -18.21 -11.88 -9.36
CA HIS A 433 -18.08 -10.63 -10.14
C HIS A 433 -18.17 -10.90 -11.65
N ALA A 434 -17.58 -12.00 -12.13
CA ALA A 434 -17.76 -12.44 -13.51
C ALA A 434 -19.25 -12.68 -13.82
N ALA A 435 -19.98 -13.36 -12.93
CA ALA A 435 -21.42 -13.57 -13.10
C ALA A 435 -22.23 -12.25 -13.13
N VAL A 436 -21.83 -11.23 -12.36
CA VAL A 436 -22.47 -9.89 -12.41
C VAL A 436 -22.25 -9.22 -13.76
N LEU A 437 -21.06 -9.38 -14.35
CA LEU A 437 -20.72 -8.86 -15.68
C LEU A 437 -21.46 -9.61 -16.79
N ASP A 438 -21.54 -10.94 -16.69
CA ASP A 438 -22.23 -11.81 -17.65
C ASP A 438 -23.74 -11.55 -17.71
N GLU A 439 -24.33 -11.02 -16.63
CA GLU A 439 -25.73 -10.60 -16.58
C GLU A 439 -25.96 -9.14 -17.01
N GLY A 440 -24.89 -8.43 -17.39
CA GLY A 440 -24.98 -7.05 -17.88
C GLY A 440 -25.36 -6.01 -16.82
N VAL A 441 -25.32 -6.38 -15.53
CA VAL A 441 -25.53 -5.43 -14.42
C VAL A 441 -24.43 -4.37 -14.43
N LEU A 442 -23.20 -4.79 -14.73
CA LEU A 442 -22.10 -3.92 -15.14
C LEU A 442 -21.73 -4.29 -16.58
N LYS A 443 -21.33 -3.31 -17.40
CA LYS A 443 -21.00 -3.55 -18.81
C LYS A 443 -19.54 -3.99 -18.93
N PRO A 444 -19.24 -5.17 -19.52
CA PRO A 444 -17.86 -5.61 -19.69
C PRO A 444 -17.00 -4.65 -20.53
N GLU A 445 -17.61 -3.99 -21.52
CA GLU A 445 -16.91 -3.08 -22.45
C GLU A 445 -16.24 -1.90 -21.76
N ASN A 446 -16.77 -1.46 -20.61
CA ASN A 446 -16.29 -0.31 -19.85
C ASN A 446 -15.89 -0.66 -18.42
N THR A 447 -15.70 -1.96 -18.12
CA THR A 447 -15.34 -2.44 -16.78
C THR A 447 -14.08 -3.29 -16.82
N ILE A 448 -13.07 -2.88 -16.05
CA ILE A 448 -11.87 -3.66 -15.77
C ILE A 448 -11.99 -4.23 -14.35
N VAL A 449 -11.95 -5.56 -14.19
CA VAL A 449 -11.91 -6.24 -12.87
C VAL A 449 -10.48 -6.54 -12.48
N GLN A 450 -10.00 -6.02 -11.35
CA GLN A 450 -8.58 -6.04 -10.95
C GLN A 450 -8.38 -6.07 -9.41
N TRP A 451 -7.15 -6.12 -8.91
CA TRP A 451 -6.83 -6.19 -7.48
C TRP A 451 -5.75 -5.18 -7.02
N HIS A 452 -5.96 -4.44 -5.90
CA HIS A 452 -4.97 -3.95 -4.88
C HIS A 452 -5.35 -2.60 -4.20
N CYS A 453 -4.73 -2.22 -3.08
CA CYS A 453 -5.05 -1.15 -2.07
C CYS A 453 -5.03 0.32 -2.56
N ARG A 454 -5.13 1.35 -1.67
CA ARG A 454 -5.30 2.84 -1.83
C ARG A 454 -4.70 3.54 -3.06
N ALA A 455 -3.78 2.86 -3.69
CA ALA A 455 -2.99 3.15 -4.85
C ALA A 455 -3.78 3.30 -6.17
N ARG A 456 -5.07 3.62 -6.10
CA ARG A 456 -5.94 3.74 -7.30
C ARG A 456 -5.61 5.01 -8.04
N MET A 457 -5.31 6.09 -7.30
CA MET A 457 -4.74 7.30 -7.88
C MET A 457 -3.41 7.01 -8.58
N VAL A 458 -2.51 6.27 -7.93
CA VAL A 458 -1.22 5.83 -8.50
C VAL A 458 -1.43 4.99 -9.76
N ALA A 459 -2.46 4.14 -9.79
CA ALA A 459 -2.86 3.36 -10.96
C ALA A 459 -3.63 4.16 -12.04
N GLY A 460 -3.87 5.46 -11.84
CA GLY A 460 -4.48 6.34 -12.86
C GLY A 460 -5.99 6.56 -12.73
N ALA A 461 -6.62 6.20 -11.61
CA ALA A 461 -8.00 6.59 -11.33
C ALA A 461 -8.12 8.10 -11.12
N ASN A 462 -9.09 8.73 -11.79
CA ASN A 462 -9.43 10.15 -11.63
C ASN A 462 -10.55 10.35 -10.62
N PHE A 463 -11.40 9.33 -10.42
CA PHE A 463 -12.53 9.36 -9.50
C PHE A 463 -12.49 8.16 -8.56
N TYR A 464 -12.86 8.38 -7.30
CA TYR A 464 -12.94 7.31 -6.30
C TYR A 464 -14.30 7.27 -5.63
N ILE A 465 -15.02 6.16 -5.83
CA ILE A 465 -16.32 5.96 -5.22
C ILE A 465 -16.13 5.58 -3.74
N VAL A 466 -16.81 6.30 -2.86
CA VAL A 466 -16.86 5.97 -1.43
C VAL A 466 -18.31 5.91 -0.94
N GLY A 467 -18.65 4.78 -0.31
CA GLY A 467 -19.95 4.56 0.33
C GLY A 467 -19.93 4.78 1.84
N ARG A 468 -20.93 4.21 2.52
CA ARG A 468 -21.01 4.14 3.99
C ARG A 468 -19.95 3.21 4.56
N ASP A 469 -19.34 3.60 5.66
CA ASP A 469 -18.45 2.79 6.49
C ASP A 469 -17.36 2.05 5.67
N PRO A 470 -16.59 2.79 4.83
CA PRO A 470 -15.59 2.17 3.99
C PRO A 470 -14.49 1.52 4.86
N ALA A 471 -14.12 0.29 4.52
CA ALA A 471 -13.16 -0.55 5.25
C ALA A 471 -13.57 -0.92 6.69
N GLY A 472 -14.67 -0.40 7.24
CA GLY A 472 -15.11 -0.67 8.61
C GLY A 472 -15.55 -2.11 8.85
N MET A 473 -15.66 -2.46 10.13
CA MET A 473 -16.21 -3.71 10.61
C MET A 473 -16.84 -3.51 11.99
N PRO A 474 -17.70 -4.42 12.47
CA PRO A 474 -18.14 -4.39 13.86
C PRO A 474 -16.95 -4.55 14.83
N HIS A 475 -16.95 -3.79 15.91
CA HIS A 475 -16.01 -3.91 17.01
C HIS A 475 -16.16 -5.30 17.65
N PRO A 476 -15.10 -6.13 17.73
CA PRO A 476 -15.19 -7.53 18.16
C PRO A 476 -15.85 -7.72 19.54
N ALA A 477 -15.51 -6.88 20.51
CA ALA A 477 -16.06 -6.98 21.87
C ALA A 477 -17.50 -6.45 22.05
N THR A 478 -17.96 -5.49 21.23
CA THR A 478 -19.24 -4.78 21.48
C THR A 478 -20.29 -5.01 20.40
N GLY A 479 -19.90 -5.48 19.22
CA GLY A 479 -20.77 -5.69 18.07
C GLY A 479 -21.26 -4.40 17.38
N LYS A 480 -20.93 -3.21 17.91
CA LYS A 480 -21.21 -1.92 17.26
C LYS A 480 -20.22 -1.66 16.13
N ASP A 481 -20.58 -0.85 15.14
CA ASP A 481 -19.63 -0.41 14.10
C ASP A 481 -18.38 0.20 14.75
N LEU A 482 -17.18 -0.23 14.31
CA LEU A 482 -15.91 0.24 14.88
C LEU A 482 -15.66 1.73 14.58
N TYR A 483 -16.14 2.19 13.43
CA TYR A 483 -16.04 3.57 12.98
C TYR A 483 -17.41 4.19 12.81
N GLU A 484 -17.47 5.51 12.92
CA GLU A 484 -18.68 6.23 12.53
C GLU A 484 -18.85 6.14 10.99
N PRO A 485 -20.03 5.73 10.49
CA PRO A 485 -20.20 5.36 9.08
C PRO A 485 -19.97 6.46 8.04
N THR A 486 -19.99 7.73 8.43
CA THR A 486 -19.75 8.89 7.54
C THR A 486 -18.30 9.39 7.57
N HIS A 487 -17.51 9.00 8.58
CA HIS A 487 -16.15 9.49 8.76
C HIS A 487 -15.25 9.18 7.55
N GLY A 488 -15.32 7.97 7.00
CA GLY A 488 -14.46 7.60 5.88
C GLY A 488 -14.62 8.51 4.66
N ALA A 489 -15.86 8.86 4.28
CA ALA A 489 -16.11 9.78 3.18
C ALA A 489 -15.64 11.21 3.51
N LYS A 490 -15.93 11.71 4.71
CA LYS A 490 -15.52 13.06 5.16
C LYS A 490 -13.99 13.21 5.20
N VAL A 491 -13.30 12.24 5.78
CA VAL A 491 -11.84 12.22 5.88
C VAL A 491 -11.22 12.18 4.48
N LEU A 492 -11.70 11.30 3.59
CA LEU A 492 -11.18 11.25 2.21
C LEU A 492 -11.35 12.57 1.46
N THR A 493 -12.46 13.30 1.64
CA THR A 493 -12.67 14.58 0.96
C THR A 493 -11.74 15.71 1.44
N MET A 494 -11.14 15.59 2.62
CA MET A 494 -10.24 16.59 3.19
C MET A 494 -8.80 16.09 3.34
N ALA A 495 -8.51 14.85 2.92
CA ALA A 495 -7.21 14.24 3.10
C ALA A 495 -6.16 14.93 2.20
N PRO A 496 -5.02 15.38 2.76
CA PRO A 496 -3.95 15.96 1.97
C PRO A 496 -3.30 14.93 1.04
N GLY A 497 -2.71 15.40 -0.06
CA GLY A 497 -2.00 14.58 -1.06
C GLY A 497 -2.90 13.90 -2.11
N LEU A 498 -4.23 13.94 -2.00
CA LEU A 498 -5.15 13.36 -3.00
C LEU A 498 -5.42 14.33 -4.17
N ILE A 499 -4.35 14.82 -4.82
CA ILE A 499 -4.40 15.97 -5.74
C ILE A 499 -5.01 15.68 -7.13
N THR A 500 -4.88 14.45 -7.65
CA THR A 500 -5.36 14.08 -9.00
C THR A 500 -6.61 13.19 -8.96
N LEU A 501 -7.29 13.12 -7.81
CA LEU A 501 -8.41 12.22 -7.56
C LEU A 501 -9.60 12.99 -6.97
N GLU A 502 -10.75 12.95 -7.65
CA GLU A 502 -12.01 13.44 -7.11
C GLU A 502 -12.75 12.34 -6.34
N ILE A 503 -13.14 12.64 -5.11
CA ILE A 503 -13.93 11.72 -4.29
C ILE A 503 -15.42 11.82 -4.67
N VAL A 504 -16.05 10.68 -4.95
CA VAL A 504 -17.48 10.59 -5.28
C VAL A 504 -18.22 9.91 -4.11
N PRO A 505 -18.70 10.68 -3.13
CA PRO A 505 -19.37 10.13 -1.96
C PRO A 505 -20.82 9.76 -2.27
N PHE A 506 -21.26 8.67 -1.66
CA PHE A 506 -22.64 8.19 -1.74
C PHE A 506 -23.26 7.98 -0.36
N LYS A 507 -24.57 8.19 -0.31
CA LYS A 507 -25.40 7.75 0.81
C LYS A 507 -25.53 6.23 0.79
N VAL A 508 -26.05 5.67 1.88
CA VAL A 508 -26.34 4.24 1.98
C VAL A 508 -27.32 3.82 0.87
N ALA A 509 -27.02 2.74 0.17
CA ALA A 509 -27.96 2.09 -0.74
C ALA A 509 -28.57 0.87 -0.04
N ALA A 510 -29.90 0.75 -0.07
CA ALA A 510 -30.65 -0.34 0.55
C ALA A 510 -31.78 -0.82 -0.39
N TYR A 511 -32.35 -1.99 -0.11
CA TYR A 511 -33.42 -2.53 -0.95
C TYR A 511 -34.74 -1.81 -0.65
N ASN A 512 -35.30 -1.08 -1.61
CA ASN A 512 -36.59 -0.42 -1.45
C ASN A 512 -37.71 -1.40 -1.84
N LYS A 513 -38.51 -1.82 -0.86
CA LYS A 513 -39.60 -2.79 -1.00
C LYS A 513 -40.72 -2.28 -1.92
N ALA A 514 -40.99 -0.97 -1.93
CA ALA A 514 -42.00 -0.38 -2.79
C ALA A 514 -41.56 -0.35 -4.27
N LYS A 515 -40.28 -0.03 -4.52
CA LYS A 515 -39.69 0.02 -5.87
C LYS A 515 -39.22 -1.35 -6.39
N LYS A 516 -39.12 -2.35 -5.51
CA LYS A 516 -38.56 -3.68 -5.79
C LYS A 516 -37.15 -3.62 -6.41
N ALA A 517 -36.33 -2.70 -5.92
CA ALA A 517 -34.99 -2.44 -6.44
C ALA A 517 -34.09 -1.81 -5.36
N MET A 518 -32.79 -1.82 -5.59
CA MET A 518 -31.84 -1.06 -4.77
C MET A 518 -32.00 0.44 -5.03
N ASP A 519 -32.03 1.23 -3.96
CA ASP A 519 -32.21 2.67 -4.01
C ASP A 519 -31.42 3.37 -2.89
N PHE A 520 -31.19 4.68 -3.03
CA PHE A 520 -30.54 5.47 -1.99
C PHE A 520 -31.49 5.67 -0.80
N TYR A 521 -31.02 5.33 0.39
CA TYR A 521 -31.81 5.40 1.62
C TYR A 521 -32.34 6.82 1.90
N ASP A 522 -33.64 6.90 2.16
CA ASP A 522 -34.34 8.11 2.59
C ASP A 522 -34.89 7.90 4.02
N PRO A 523 -34.38 8.64 5.02
CA PRO A 523 -34.86 8.55 6.40
C PRO A 523 -36.36 8.81 6.56
N LYS A 524 -36.97 9.60 5.67
CA LYS A 524 -38.41 9.92 5.74
C LYS A 524 -39.30 8.72 5.42
N ASN A 525 -38.76 7.76 4.67
CA ASN A 525 -39.46 6.57 4.20
C ASN A 525 -38.79 5.30 4.73
N HIS A 526 -38.29 5.33 5.97
CA HIS A 526 -37.49 4.24 6.56
C HIS A 526 -38.17 2.86 6.42
N GLN A 527 -39.48 2.80 6.64
CA GLN A 527 -40.27 1.57 6.56
C GLN A 527 -40.23 0.89 5.19
N ASP A 528 -39.88 1.60 4.12
CA ASP A 528 -39.81 1.06 2.76
C ASP A 528 -38.49 0.36 2.48
N TYR A 529 -37.47 0.54 3.32
CA TYR A 529 -36.13 -0.02 3.10
C TYR A 529 -35.89 -1.30 3.89
N ASP A 530 -35.30 -2.30 3.22
CA ASP A 530 -34.77 -3.51 3.82
C ASP A 530 -33.25 -3.52 3.73
N PHE A 531 -32.59 -3.65 4.88
CA PHE A 531 -31.14 -3.71 5.01
C PHE A 531 -30.69 -5.17 5.12
N ILE A 532 -30.13 -5.68 4.02
CA ILE A 532 -29.61 -7.04 3.96
C ILE A 532 -28.10 -7.00 4.19
N SER A 533 -27.68 -7.24 5.44
CA SER A 533 -26.26 -7.32 5.80
C SER A 533 -25.57 -8.55 5.19
N GLY A 534 -24.24 -8.54 5.12
CA GLY A 534 -23.47 -9.73 4.70
C GLY A 534 -23.77 -10.97 5.53
N THR A 535 -23.98 -10.81 6.84
CA THR A 535 -24.39 -11.90 7.74
C THR A 535 -25.77 -12.46 7.37
N ARG A 536 -26.74 -11.58 7.10
CA ARG A 536 -28.08 -12.00 6.66
C ARG A 536 -28.03 -12.67 5.29
N MET A 537 -27.24 -12.12 4.36
CA MET A 537 -26.99 -12.68 3.04
C MET A 537 -26.42 -14.12 3.14
N ARG A 538 -25.38 -14.33 3.95
CA ARG A 538 -24.81 -15.67 4.20
C ARG A 538 -25.82 -16.61 4.85
N LYS A 539 -26.63 -16.12 5.79
CA LYS A 539 -27.72 -16.91 6.39
C LYS A 539 -28.74 -17.36 5.34
N MET A 540 -29.21 -16.46 4.48
CA MET A 540 -30.16 -16.78 3.41
C MET A 540 -29.58 -17.82 2.44
N ALA A 541 -28.31 -17.67 2.05
CA ALA A 541 -27.64 -18.64 1.19
C ALA A 541 -27.52 -20.03 1.83
N ARG A 542 -27.20 -20.11 3.13
CA ARG A 542 -27.16 -21.39 3.89
C ARG A 542 -28.54 -22.04 4.04
N GLU A 543 -29.59 -21.25 4.19
CA GLU A 543 -30.97 -21.72 4.34
C GLU A 543 -31.65 -22.01 2.99
N GLY A 544 -30.94 -21.86 1.87
CA GLY A 544 -31.50 -22.05 0.53
C GLY A 544 -32.51 -20.98 0.11
N GLN A 545 -32.59 -19.86 0.84
CA GLN A 545 -33.48 -18.74 0.55
C GLN A 545 -32.83 -17.81 -0.47
N ASN A 546 -33.63 -17.26 -1.40
CA ASN A 546 -33.16 -16.21 -2.31
C ASN A 546 -33.42 -14.83 -1.69
N PRO A 547 -32.53 -13.84 -1.90
CA PRO A 547 -32.82 -12.47 -1.56
C PRO A 547 -33.99 -11.94 -2.39
N PRO A 548 -34.59 -10.81 -2.00
CA PRO A 548 -35.60 -10.14 -2.83
C PRO A 548 -35.09 -9.92 -4.26
N GLU A 549 -35.99 -10.09 -5.23
CA GLU A 549 -35.70 -9.82 -6.64
C GLU A 549 -35.15 -8.39 -6.80
N GLY A 550 -34.09 -8.22 -7.58
CA GLY A 550 -33.44 -6.91 -7.76
C GLY A 550 -32.40 -6.55 -6.69
N PHE A 551 -32.20 -7.37 -5.64
CA PHE A 551 -31.09 -7.18 -4.69
C PHE A 551 -29.72 -7.55 -5.27
N MET A 552 -29.63 -8.66 -6.00
CA MET A 552 -28.42 -9.16 -6.64
C MET A 552 -28.79 -9.92 -7.92
N ALA A 553 -27.89 -9.91 -8.90
CA ALA A 553 -28.05 -10.67 -10.13
C ALA A 553 -28.22 -12.19 -9.86
N PRO A 554 -29.22 -12.88 -10.45
CA PRO A 554 -29.50 -14.29 -10.17
C PRO A 554 -28.33 -15.27 -10.35
N LYS A 555 -27.53 -15.17 -11.41
CA LYS A 555 -26.32 -15.99 -11.61
C LYS A 555 -25.28 -15.68 -10.54
N ALA A 556 -25.12 -14.41 -10.19
CA ALA A 556 -24.21 -14.00 -9.13
C ALA A 556 -24.64 -14.53 -7.75
N TRP A 557 -25.95 -14.62 -7.49
CA TRP A 557 -26.49 -15.26 -6.30
C TRP A 557 -26.27 -16.78 -6.30
N ALA A 558 -26.39 -17.43 -7.46
CA ALA A 558 -26.13 -18.87 -7.59
C ALA A 558 -24.70 -19.23 -7.16
N VAL A 559 -23.70 -18.43 -7.59
CA VAL A 559 -22.30 -18.60 -7.15
C VAL A 559 -22.18 -18.57 -5.62
N LEU A 560 -22.88 -17.66 -4.93
CA LEU A 560 -22.83 -17.57 -3.47
C LEU A 560 -23.51 -18.73 -2.75
N LYS A 561 -24.51 -19.39 -3.36
CA LYS A 561 -25.09 -20.61 -2.81
C LYS A 561 -24.07 -21.76 -2.85
N ASP A 562 -23.30 -21.85 -3.92
CA ASP A 562 -22.28 -22.90 -4.10
C ASP A 562 -21.09 -22.75 -3.12
N VAL A 563 -20.71 -21.52 -2.75
CA VAL A 563 -19.73 -21.25 -1.67
C VAL A 563 -20.17 -21.90 -0.35
N ASN A 564 -21.45 -21.78 -0.02
CA ASN A 564 -21.98 -22.30 1.25
C ASN A 564 -22.21 -23.82 1.21
N ALA A 565 -22.50 -24.37 0.03
CA ALA A 565 -22.58 -25.82 -0.15
C ALA A 565 -21.19 -26.49 -0.03
N SER A 566 -20.14 -25.86 -0.58
CA SER A 566 -18.77 -26.39 -0.52
C SER A 566 -18.13 -26.29 0.88
N THR A 567 -18.43 -25.23 1.64
CA THR A 567 -17.97 -25.08 3.03
C THR A 567 -18.65 -26.01 4.03
N ASN A 568 -19.82 -26.57 3.70
CA ASN A 568 -20.51 -27.60 4.50
C ASN A 568 -20.06 -29.04 4.18
N VAL A 569 -19.16 -29.25 3.21
CA VAL A 569 -18.73 -30.60 2.76
C VAL A 569 -17.28 -30.95 3.13
N THR A 570 -16.55 -30.07 3.80
CA THR A 570 -15.22 -30.43 4.34
C THR A 570 -15.31 -31.08 5.72
N VAL A 571 -15.68 -32.35 5.75
CA VAL A 571 -15.05 -33.27 6.72
C VAL A 571 -13.65 -33.52 6.17
N PRO A 572 -12.55 -33.28 6.91
CA PRO A 572 -11.21 -33.52 6.41
C PRO A 572 -11.11 -34.97 5.95
N CYS A 573 -10.67 -35.20 4.72
CA CYS A 573 -10.33 -36.52 4.21
C CYS A 573 -9.01 -37.03 4.84
N THR A 574 -8.77 -36.77 6.13
CA THR A 574 -7.74 -37.45 6.92
C THR A 574 -8.09 -38.93 7.08
N CYS A 575 -9.37 -39.30 6.93
CA CYS A 575 -9.77 -40.70 6.92
C CYS A 575 -9.22 -41.48 5.73
N LEU A 576 -8.99 -40.88 4.55
CA LEU A 576 -8.54 -41.63 3.37
C LEU A 576 -7.03 -41.94 3.40
N SER A 577 -6.20 -40.98 3.84
CA SER A 577 -4.76 -41.24 4.03
C SER A 577 -4.54 -42.22 5.18
N THR A 578 -5.30 -42.10 6.26
CA THR A 578 -5.26 -43.02 7.41
C THR A 578 -5.85 -44.39 7.05
N LEU A 579 -6.86 -44.48 6.17
CA LEU A 579 -7.33 -45.77 5.64
C LEU A 579 -6.29 -46.42 4.72
N LEU A 580 -5.59 -45.64 3.89
CA LEU A 580 -4.55 -46.15 2.98
C LEU A 580 -3.30 -46.62 3.74
N THR A 581 -2.88 -45.92 4.80
CA THR A 581 -1.84 -46.41 5.72
C THR A 581 -2.34 -47.55 6.60
N CYS A 582 -3.58 -47.54 7.07
CA CYS A 582 -4.15 -48.70 7.77
C CYS A 582 -4.25 -49.93 6.87
N LEU A 583 -4.61 -49.78 5.59
CA LEU A 583 -4.64 -50.90 4.62
C LEU A 583 -3.22 -51.41 4.32
N SER A 584 -2.25 -50.52 4.13
CA SER A 584 -0.86 -50.94 3.87
C SER A 584 -0.23 -51.62 5.09
N THR A 585 -0.58 -51.17 6.30
CA THR A 585 -0.14 -51.76 7.56
C THR A 585 -0.88 -53.09 7.84
N LEU A 586 -2.16 -53.21 7.47
CA LEU A 586 -2.88 -54.49 7.53
C LEU A 586 -2.29 -55.51 6.54
N LEU A 587 -1.97 -55.08 5.31
CA LEU A 587 -1.39 -55.93 4.26
C LEU A 587 0.02 -56.41 4.61
N THR A 588 0.82 -55.58 5.28
CA THR A 588 2.16 -55.96 5.78
C THR A 588 2.08 -56.83 7.05
N CYS A 589 1.09 -56.61 7.93
CA CYS A 589 0.85 -57.45 9.10
C CYS A 589 0.17 -58.80 8.78
N LEU A 590 -0.56 -58.92 7.68
CA LEU A 590 -1.16 -60.17 7.20
C LEU A 590 -0.21 -61.00 6.32
N SER A 591 0.90 -60.41 5.86
CA SER A 591 1.93 -61.08 5.06
C SER A 591 2.60 -62.29 5.72
N PRO A 592 2.73 -62.42 7.06
CA PRO A 592 3.30 -63.63 7.68
C PRO A 592 2.29 -64.79 7.83
N HIS A 593 0.99 -64.55 7.63
CA HIS A 593 -0.06 -65.54 7.89
C HIS A 593 -0.73 -66.11 6.63
N LEU A 594 -0.25 -65.73 5.44
CA LEU A 594 -0.74 -66.22 4.15
C LEU A 594 0.09 -67.39 3.56
N SER A 595 0.84 -68.13 4.40
CA SER A 595 1.61 -69.31 3.97
C SER A 595 0.85 -70.65 4.06
N VAL A 596 -0.47 -70.62 4.29
CA VAL A 596 -1.33 -71.80 4.19
C VAL A 596 -2.50 -71.42 3.29
N TYR A 597 -2.76 -72.22 2.26
CA TYR A 597 -3.71 -72.05 1.15
C TYR A 597 -3.14 -71.43 -0.15
N SER A 598 -2.57 -72.30 -1.00
CA SER A 598 -2.68 -72.18 -2.47
C SER A 598 -4.03 -72.75 -2.95
N PRO A 599 -4.50 -72.58 -4.20
CA PRO A 599 -4.17 -71.61 -5.24
C PRO A 599 -5.45 -71.00 -5.86
N LEU A 600 -5.77 -69.73 -5.59
CA LEU A 600 -6.89 -69.03 -6.28
C LEU A 600 -6.61 -67.54 -6.56
N LEU A 601 -5.38 -67.07 -6.33
CA LEU A 601 -5.01 -65.66 -6.45
C LEU A 601 -4.09 -65.37 -7.66
N SER A 602 -4.34 -66.04 -8.80
CA SER A 602 -3.60 -65.80 -10.05
C SER A 602 -4.45 -65.15 -11.15
N VAL A 603 -5.66 -64.65 -10.88
CA VAL A 603 -6.56 -64.14 -11.93
C VAL A 603 -6.97 -62.67 -11.79
N CYS A 604 -6.67 -61.96 -10.68
CA CYS A 604 -7.21 -60.61 -10.47
C CYS A 604 -6.18 -59.45 -10.45
N LEU A 605 -4.90 -59.69 -10.77
CA LEU A 605 -3.87 -58.62 -10.78
C LEU A 605 -3.40 -58.19 -12.17
N SER A 606 -4.10 -58.60 -13.22
CA SER A 606 -4.01 -57.96 -14.52
C SER A 606 -5.38 -57.39 -14.82
N VAL A 607 -5.47 -56.06 -14.98
CA VAL A 607 -6.48 -55.30 -15.75
C VAL A 607 -6.93 -54.02 -14.99
N TYR A 608 -6.46 -52.89 -15.53
CA TYR A 608 -6.87 -51.48 -15.36
C TYR A 608 -6.27 -50.56 -14.29
N SER A 609 -5.58 -49.56 -14.84
CA SER A 609 -5.47 -48.14 -14.44
C SER A 609 -5.81 -47.32 -15.71
N PRO A 610 -6.22 -46.03 -15.68
CA PRO A 610 -6.80 -45.18 -14.62
C PRO A 610 -8.16 -44.51 -15.02
N PHE A 611 -8.74 -43.69 -14.11
CA PHE A 611 -9.90 -42.74 -14.23
C PHE A 611 -11.34 -43.26 -13.91
N PRO A 612 -12.29 -42.39 -13.47
CA PRO A 612 -12.38 -41.74 -12.16
C PRO A 612 -13.74 -42.00 -11.42
N VAL A 613 -13.75 -41.60 -10.16
CA VAL A 613 -14.83 -41.72 -9.16
C VAL A 613 -16.11 -40.97 -9.57
N TRP A 614 -17.16 -41.65 -10.05
CA TRP A 614 -18.50 -41.03 -10.18
C TRP A 614 -19.70 -42.02 -10.16
N PHE A 615 -19.56 -43.23 -9.56
CA PHE A 615 -20.63 -44.24 -9.66
C PHE A 615 -21.13 -44.89 -8.35
N CYS A 616 -20.71 -44.44 -7.16
CA CYS A 616 -21.09 -45.10 -5.89
C CYS A 616 -21.98 -44.26 -4.94
N LEU A 617 -22.79 -43.32 -5.44
CA LEU A 617 -23.69 -42.50 -4.61
C LEU A 617 -25.19 -42.81 -4.77
N THR A 618 -25.54 -43.91 -5.42
CA THR A 618 -26.94 -44.36 -5.51
C THR A 618 -27.04 -45.79 -4.98
N LEU A 619 -27.20 -45.94 -3.66
CA LEU A 619 -27.88 -47.05 -2.95
C LEU A 619 -27.53 -47.02 -1.44
N LEU A 620 -28.07 -46.04 -0.71
CA LEU A 620 -28.20 -46.05 0.74
C LEU A 620 -29.40 -45.17 1.09
N PRO A 621 -30.62 -45.75 1.18
CA PRO A 621 -31.13 -46.06 2.52
C PRO A 621 -32.14 -47.22 2.52
N VAL A 622 -31.71 -48.44 2.87
CA VAL A 622 -32.57 -49.50 3.45
C VAL A 622 -31.67 -50.28 4.41
N CYS A 623 -32.19 -50.72 5.54
CA CYS A 623 -31.52 -51.48 6.63
C CYS A 623 -31.07 -50.66 7.84
N LEU A 624 -31.99 -49.91 8.45
CA LEU A 624 -31.96 -49.66 9.90
C LEU A 624 -33.37 -49.83 10.48
N SER A 625 -33.81 -51.09 10.60
CA SER A 625 -34.94 -51.45 11.48
C SER A 625 -35.02 -52.96 11.66
N THR A 626 -34.32 -53.50 12.67
CA THR A 626 -34.71 -54.64 13.52
C THR A 626 -33.52 -55.09 14.39
N PRO A 627 -33.71 -55.35 15.71
CA PRO A 627 -32.68 -56.00 16.52
C PRO A 627 -32.89 -57.52 16.52
N ILE A 628 -31.88 -58.29 16.11
CA ILE A 628 -31.84 -59.74 16.33
C ILE A 628 -30.87 -60.02 17.47
N ASN A 629 -31.40 -60.52 18.59
CA ASN A 629 -30.64 -61.16 19.65
C ASN A 629 -30.11 -62.50 19.13
N LEU A 630 -28.79 -62.69 19.09
CA LEU A 630 -28.17 -64.00 18.98
C LEU A 630 -27.16 -64.18 20.13
N VAL A 631 -27.52 -65.08 21.04
CA VAL A 631 -26.64 -65.65 22.06
C VAL A 631 -25.81 -66.74 21.37
N LEU A 632 -24.49 -66.60 21.33
CA LEU A 632 -23.56 -67.67 20.95
C LEU A 632 -22.53 -67.87 22.07
N SER A 633 -22.59 -69.05 22.65
CA SER A 633 -21.65 -69.63 23.61
C SER A 633 -20.35 -70.06 22.91
N VAL A 634 -19.20 -69.73 23.51
CA VAL A 634 -17.87 -70.19 23.07
C VAL A 634 -17.19 -70.92 24.23
N PRO A 635 -16.64 -72.13 24.06
CA PRO A 635 -15.74 -72.73 25.03
C PRO A 635 -14.26 -72.44 24.70
N THR A 636 -13.50 -72.05 25.72
CA THR A 636 -12.01 -72.04 25.86
C THR A 636 -11.17 -71.02 25.06
N PRO A 637 -10.00 -70.58 25.60
CA PRO A 637 -9.50 -69.22 25.42
C PRO A 637 -8.43 -69.11 24.31
N LEU A 638 -8.65 -68.21 23.36
CA LEU A 638 -7.58 -67.65 22.53
C LEU A 638 -7.10 -66.35 23.17
N ASN A 639 -5.83 -66.32 23.56
CA ASN A 639 -5.13 -65.12 24.03
C ASN A 639 -5.18 -64.03 22.95
N LEU A 640 -6.08 -63.06 23.12
CA LEU A 640 -6.12 -61.84 22.32
C LEU A 640 -5.11 -60.83 22.89
N CYS A 641 -4.22 -60.38 22.00
CA CYS A 641 -3.10 -59.51 22.27
C CYS A 641 -3.54 -58.13 22.84
N PRO A 642 -2.85 -57.54 23.85
CA PRO A 642 -3.22 -56.26 24.48
C PRO A 642 -3.32 -55.04 23.54
N VAL A 643 -2.77 -55.15 22.33
CA VAL A 643 -2.72 -54.07 21.32
C VAL A 643 -4.10 -53.78 20.71
N LEU A 644 -4.96 -54.79 20.57
CA LEU A 644 -6.30 -54.63 19.98
C LEU A 644 -7.27 -53.90 20.93
N LEU A 645 -7.10 -54.07 22.25
CA LEU A 645 -7.97 -53.44 23.24
C LEU A 645 -7.67 -51.94 23.41
N SER A 646 -6.40 -51.55 23.28
CA SER A 646 -5.96 -50.15 23.25
C SER A 646 -6.51 -49.39 22.04
N TYR A 647 -6.60 -50.06 20.89
CA TYR A 647 -7.13 -49.50 19.65
C TYR A 647 -8.66 -49.33 19.69
N ALA A 648 -9.39 -50.30 20.24
CA ALA A 648 -10.85 -50.21 20.38
C ALA A 648 -11.29 -49.07 21.31
N LEU A 649 -10.56 -48.84 22.41
CA LEU A 649 -10.80 -47.74 23.35
C LEU A 649 -10.55 -46.36 22.72
N SER A 650 -9.56 -46.26 21.81
CA SER A 650 -9.24 -44.99 21.14
C SER A 650 -10.27 -44.61 20.07
N VAL A 651 -10.89 -45.60 19.42
CA VAL A 651 -11.94 -45.39 18.41
C VAL A 651 -13.28 -45.01 19.04
N CYS A 652 -13.63 -45.59 20.20
CA CYS A 652 -14.86 -45.23 20.91
C CYS A 652 -14.85 -43.81 21.52
N LEU A 653 -13.68 -43.28 21.89
CA LEU A 653 -13.53 -41.91 22.41
C LEU A 653 -13.60 -40.83 21.32
N PHE A 654 -13.43 -41.21 20.04
CA PHE A 654 -13.41 -40.27 18.91
C PHE A 654 -14.76 -40.09 18.22
N LEU A 655 -15.75 -40.94 18.51
CA LEU A 655 -17.09 -40.86 17.96
C LEU A 655 -18.04 -40.31 19.03
N SER A 656 -18.32 -39.01 18.93
CA SER A 656 -19.20 -38.21 19.79
C SER A 656 -20.53 -38.91 20.13
N THR A 657 -20.52 -39.73 21.17
CA THR A 657 -21.69 -40.43 21.72
C THR A 657 -21.88 -40.06 23.19
N PRO A 658 -23.12 -39.98 23.68
CA PRO A 658 -23.42 -39.38 24.98
C PRO A 658 -22.82 -40.18 26.16
N PRO A 659 -22.46 -39.52 27.29
CA PRO A 659 -21.63 -40.08 28.36
C PRO A 659 -22.23 -41.28 29.11
N SER A 660 -23.54 -41.51 29.01
CA SER A 660 -24.25 -42.55 29.76
C SER A 660 -24.02 -43.97 29.25
N VAL A 661 -23.56 -44.14 28.00
CA VAL A 661 -23.32 -45.48 27.40
C VAL A 661 -21.90 -45.98 27.71
N CYS A 662 -20.92 -45.09 27.84
CA CYS A 662 -19.53 -45.46 28.14
C CYS A 662 -19.34 -46.04 29.56
N LEU A 663 -20.17 -45.63 30.52
CA LEU A 663 -20.02 -46.06 31.92
C LEU A 663 -20.45 -47.51 32.14
N SER A 664 -21.44 -48.02 31.37
CA SER A 664 -21.92 -49.40 31.51
C SER A 664 -20.93 -50.42 30.94
N THR A 665 -20.23 -50.06 29.85
CA THR A 665 -19.20 -50.88 29.21
C THR A 665 -17.91 -50.93 30.04
N LEU A 666 -17.55 -49.83 30.71
CA LEU A 666 -16.37 -49.79 31.59
C LEU A 666 -16.56 -50.66 32.85
N LEU A 667 -17.76 -50.66 33.42
CA LEU A 667 -18.11 -51.46 34.61
C LEU A 667 -18.21 -52.98 34.32
N THR A 668 -18.50 -53.38 33.08
CA THR A 668 -18.49 -54.80 32.68
C THR A 668 -17.07 -55.32 32.42
N CYS A 669 -16.15 -54.46 31.97
CA CYS A 669 -14.74 -54.85 31.79
C CYS A 669 -13.98 -54.95 33.12
N LEU A 670 -14.34 -54.15 34.13
CA LEU A 670 -13.70 -54.13 35.45
C LEU A 670 -14.09 -55.32 36.35
N SER A 671 -15.14 -56.08 36.04
CA SER A 671 -15.51 -57.29 36.78
C SER A 671 -14.80 -58.57 36.30
N VAL A 672 -14.06 -58.51 35.19
CA VAL A 672 -13.38 -59.67 34.56
C VAL A 672 -11.90 -59.76 34.96
N TYR A 673 -11.32 -58.73 35.56
CA TYR A 673 -9.91 -58.70 35.97
C TYR A 673 -9.74 -58.35 37.45
N SER A 674 -10.03 -59.30 38.33
CA SER A 674 -9.58 -59.30 39.73
C SER A 674 -9.25 -60.72 40.21
N ASN A 675 -8.30 -61.37 39.55
CA ASN A 675 -7.51 -62.46 40.12
C ASN A 675 -6.20 -62.61 39.34
N SER A 676 -5.17 -61.84 39.71
CA SER A 676 -3.74 -62.23 39.73
C SER A 676 -2.86 -60.98 39.88
N PRO A 677 -1.86 -60.98 40.79
CA PRO A 677 -0.95 -59.85 41.00
C PRO A 677 0.27 -59.98 40.09
N VAL A 678 0.62 -58.92 39.36
CA VAL A 678 1.96 -58.49 38.90
C VAL A 678 1.75 -57.39 37.84
N CYS A 679 2.62 -56.36 37.87
CA CYS A 679 2.68 -55.18 36.98
C CYS A 679 1.91 -53.93 37.44
N LEU A 680 2.36 -53.32 38.55
CA LEU A 680 2.05 -51.93 38.89
C LEU A 680 3.34 -51.13 39.08
N SER A 681 4.02 -50.74 37.98
CA SER A 681 5.08 -49.70 38.06
C SER A 681 5.41 -48.91 36.79
N THR A 682 4.65 -49.02 35.68
CA THR A 682 5.10 -48.36 34.42
C THR A 682 4.07 -47.53 33.64
N HIS A 683 2.85 -47.27 34.14
CA HIS A 683 1.84 -46.51 33.40
C HIS A 683 1.19 -45.35 34.19
N LEU A 684 2.00 -44.57 34.91
CA LEU A 684 1.53 -43.38 35.65
C LEU A 684 2.10 -42.04 35.14
N THR A 685 2.55 -41.98 33.88
CA THR A 685 3.12 -40.76 33.27
C THR A 685 2.37 -40.21 32.07
N CYS A 686 1.24 -40.80 31.63
CA CYS A 686 0.54 -40.37 30.42
C CYS A 686 -0.81 -39.65 30.63
N LEU A 687 -1.17 -39.28 31.87
CA LEU A 687 -2.49 -38.70 32.20
C LEU A 687 -2.43 -37.31 32.85
N SER A 688 -1.41 -36.50 32.54
CA SER A 688 -1.29 -35.12 33.03
C SER A 688 -1.20 -34.04 31.94
N VAL A 689 -1.61 -34.31 30.70
CA VAL A 689 -1.38 -33.39 29.56
C VAL A 689 -2.65 -32.82 28.92
N TYR A 690 -3.87 -33.22 29.31
CA TYR A 690 -5.09 -32.68 28.68
C TYR A 690 -6.15 -32.18 29.69
N SER A 691 -6.09 -30.87 29.98
CA SER A 691 -7.12 -29.96 30.51
C SER A 691 -7.42 -29.91 32.04
N PRO A 692 -7.32 -28.72 32.69
CA PRO A 692 -7.43 -28.55 34.16
C PRO A 692 -8.84 -28.14 34.66
N HIS A 693 -9.93 -28.59 34.03
CA HIS A 693 -11.29 -28.22 34.46
C HIS A 693 -12.23 -29.42 34.51
N LEU A 694 -11.96 -30.39 35.41
CA LEU A 694 -12.96 -31.40 35.79
C LEU A 694 -12.61 -32.14 37.09
N SER A 695 -12.21 -31.41 38.11
CA SER A 695 -11.88 -31.97 39.44
C SER A 695 -12.41 -31.09 40.57
N VAL A 696 -13.74 -30.92 40.63
CA VAL A 696 -14.45 -30.40 41.83
C VAL A 696 -15.70 -31.22 42.20
N CYS A 697 -16.12 -32.22 41.41
CA CYS A 697 -17.26 -33.04 41.78
C CYS A 697 -16.86 -34.51 41.80
N LEU A 698 -16.34 -34.95 42.95
CA LEU A 698 -16.39 -36.32 43.51
C LEU A 698 -15.18 -36.47 44.45
N LEU A 699 -15.43 -36.31 45.75
CA LEU A 699 -14.71 -36.87 46.91
C LEU A 699 -14.77 -35.89 48.10
N SER A 700 -15.93 -35.82 48.74
CA SER A 700 -16.09 -35.25 50.08
C SER A 700 -17.06 -36.09 50.89
N SER A 701 -16.53 -37.15 51.53
CA SER A 701 -17.08 -37.74 52.76
C SER A 701 -15.96 -38.54 53.48
N PRO A 702 -15.91 -38.55 54.82
CA PRO A 702 -14.66 -38.53 55.58
C PRO A 702 -14.34 -39.86 56.28
N VAL A 703 -13.06 -40.24 56.32
CA VAL A 703 -12.52 -41.20 57.29
C VAL A 703 -11.11 -40.74 57.71
N CYS A 704 -11.02 -40.27 58.97
CA CYS A 704 -9.89 -40.35 59.92
C CYS A 704 -8.46 -40.22 59.33
N LEU A 705 -7.71 -39.12 59.49
CA LEU A 705 -7.16 -38.55 60.73
C LEU A 705 -6.58 -39.59 61.70
N SER A 706 -5.26 -39.45 61.98
CA SER A 706 -4.45 -40.08 63.05
C SER A 706 -3.47 -41.20 62.66
N VAL A 707 -2.25 -40.83 62.24
CA VAL A 707 -1.00 -41.34 62.84
C VAL A 707 0.04 -40.21 62.92
N CYS A 708 0.21 -39.73 64.15
CA CYS A 708 1.36 -39.20 64.85
C CYS A 708 2.62 -38.70 64.11
N LEU A 709 2.97 -37.45 64.46
CA LEU A 709 4.31 -36.88 64.56
C LEU A 709 5.32 -37.81 65.28
N SER A 710 6.54 -37.92 64.74
CA SER A 710 7.85 -37.67 65.38
C SER A 710 8.92 -37.94 64.30
N THR A 711 9.90 -37.09 63.98
CA THR A 711 10.91 -36.45 64.83
C THR A 711 11.44 -35.13 64.24
N HIS A 712 11.69 -34.16 65.12
CA HIS A 712 12.29 -32.82 64.91
C HIS A 712 13.83 -32.83 64.71
N LEU A 713 14.35 -31.79 64.04
CA LEU A 713 15.35 -30.75 64.46
C LEU A 713 16.00 -30.16 63.19
N SER A 714 16.08 -28.86 62.90
CA SER A 714 16.51 -27.66 63.66
C SER A 714 15.90 -26.41 62.97
N VAL A 715 15.08 -25.53 63.58
CA VAL A 715 15.39 -24.36 64.48
C VAL A 715 16.24 -23.30 63.75
N CYS A 716 15.92 -22.00 63.61
CA CYS A 716 15.04 -21.02 64.30
C CYS A 716 14.66 -19.89 63.29
N LEU A 717 13.42 -19.37 63.24
CA LEU A 717 12.86 -18.16 63.95
C LEU A 717 13.65 -16.86 63.72
N SER A 718 13.09 -15.66 63.56
CA SER A 718 11.78 -15.02 63.76
C SER A 718 11.89 -13.58 63.19
N THR A 719 10.86 -12.82 62.79
CA THR A 719 9.90 -12.14 63.67
C THR A 719 8.83 -11.39 62.84
N LEU A 720 7.67 -11.25 63.47
CA LEU A 720 6.31 -10.82 63.12
C LEU A 720 6.06 -9.39 62.53
N LEU A 721 4.92 -9.29 61.81
CA LEU A 721 3.77 -8.33 61.87
C LEU A 721 4.03 -6.85 62.30
N THR A 722 3.41 -5.77 61.81
CA THR A 722 2.06 -5.50 61.25
C THR A 722 1.90 -4.01 60.84
N CYS A 723 0.90 -3.73 59.98
CA CYS A 723 -0.03 -2.59 59.97
C CYS A 723 0.36 -1.17 59.44
N LEU A 724 -0.32 -0.84 58.32
CA LEU A 724 -1.25 0.29 58.09
C LEU A 724 -0.78 1.76 58.04
N SER A 725 -1.23 2.39 56.95
CA SER A 725 -1.87 3.72 56.84
C SER A 725 -1.04 4.95 56.41
N THR A 726 -1.33 5.37 55.17
CA THR A 726 -1.68 6.74 54.70
C THR A 726 -0.81 7.98 55.01
N HIS A 727 -0.56 8.69 53.90
CA HIS A 727 -0.61 10.15 53.69
C HIS A 727 0.68 11.03 53.70
N LEU A 728 0.90 11.61 52.50
CA LEU A 728 1.13 13.03 52.18
C LEU A 728 2.53 13.66 52.23
N LEU A 729 2.78 14.43 51.15
CA LEU A 729 3.62 15.63 50.97
C LEU A 729 5.14 15.39 50.90
N SER A 730 5.74 15.47 49.70
CA SER A 730 6.18 16.66 48.95
C SER A 730 7.56 17.20 49.36
N VAL A 731 8.30 17.61 48.34
CA VAL A 731 9.48 18.51 48.32
C VAL A 731 10.85 17.91 48.71
N TYR A 732 11.73 17.67 47.72
CA TYR A 732 12.79 18.61 47.29
C TYR A 732 13.76 17.94 46.30
N SER A 733 14.07 18.67 45.24
CA SER A 733 15.28 18.55 44.41
C SER A 733 16.31 19.57 44.90
N PRO A 734 17.62 19.33 44.70
CA PRO A 734 18.49 20.42 44.19
C PRO A 734 19.34 19.91 43.01
N VAL A 735 19.27 20.53 41.84
CA VAL A 735 20.07 21.68 41.36
C VAL A 735 21.58 21.45 41.32
N CYS A 736 22.13 21.43 40.11
CA CYS A 736 23.47 21.94 39.80
C CYS A 736 23.36 22.98 38.67
N LEU A 737 23.97 24.14 38.93
CA LEU A 737 24.05 25.38 38.15
C LEU A 737 25.52 25.64 37.85
N LEU A 738 25.86 26.11 36.64
CA LEU A 738 26.99 27.01 36.32
C LEU A 738 26.60 27.78 35.02
N THR A 739 26.10 29.03 35.10
CA THR A 739 26.81 30.34 34.93
C THR A 739 27.26 30.63 33.48
N SER A 740 27.03 31.77 32.81
CA SER A 740 26.82 33.17 33.24
C SER A 740 26.28 34.09 32.09
N PRO A 741 25.73 35.30 32.38
CA PRO A 741 25.07 36.22 31.42
C PRO A 741 25.73 37.62 31.29
N SER A 742 25.37 38.42 30.26
CA SER A 742 25.21 39.90 30.35
C SER A 742 24.65 40.60 29.09
N HIS A 743 23.55 41.36 29.30
CA HIS A 743 23.10 42.65 28.74
C HIS A 743 22.81 42.89 27.23
N LEU A 744 21.53 43.19 26.90
CA LEU A 744 21.02 44.57 26.70
C LEU A 744 19.48 44.62 26.52
N GLN A 745 18.86 45.62 27.16
CA GLN A 745 17.45 46.06 27.07
C GLN A 745 17.19 46.69 25.67
N SER A 746 15.99 46.99 25.14
CA SER A 746 14.72 47.46 25.71
C SER A 746 13.61 47.51 24.63
N THR A 747 12.37 47.71 25.08
CA THR A 747 11.27 48.54 24.51
C THR A 747 10.23 47.98 23.51
N SER A 748 9.01 47.82 24.07
CA SER A 748 7.71 48.41 23.71
C SER A 748 6.83 47.82 22.59
N CYS A 749 5.66 47.31 23.04
CA CYS A 749 4.41 47.18 22.31
C CYS A 749 3.96 48.48 21.65
N LEU A 750 3.52 48.41 20.40
CA LEU A 750 2.74 49.45 19.73
C LEU A 750 1.54 48.82 19.01
N THR A 751 0.37 49.20 19.50
CA THR A 751 -0.95 49.14 18.86
C THR A 751 -0.96 49.96 17.57
N MET A 752 -1.47 49.41 16.47
CA MET A 752 -1.71 50.15 15.22
C MET A 752 -3.21 50.36 15.02
N GLY A 753 -3.60 51.64 15.08
CA GLY A 753 -4.92 52.15 14.77
C GLY A 753 -5.13 52.44 13.28
N THR A 754 -6.39 52.50 12.92
CA THR A 754 -6.97 52.90 11.63
C THR A 754 -6.74 54.38 11.32
N PHE A 755 -6.37 54.70 10.07
CA PHE A 755 -6.46 56.04 9.47
C PHE A 755 -7.04 55.97 8.05
N HIS A 756 -7.75 57.03 7.67
CA HIS A 756 -8.64 57.12 6.51
C HIS A 756 -8.29 58.35 5.63
N LEU A 757 -8.49 58.19 4.30
CA LEU A 757 -8.78 59.19 3.23
C LEU A 757 -7.62 60.04 2.62
N PRO A 758 -7.75 60.64 1.40
CA PRO A 758 -8.63 60.37 0.22
C PRO A 758 -7.93 60.48 -1.18
N GLY A 759 -8.61 60.08 -2.26
CA GLY A 759 -8.23 60.43 -3.65
C GLY A 759 -8.98 59.65 -4.76
N MET A 760 -10.03 60.24 -5.33
CA MET A 760 -10.84 59.75 -6.46
C MET A 760 -10.32 60.36 -7.80
N PRO A 761 -10.61 59.81 -9.00
CA PRO A 761 -11.97 59.75 -9.54
C PRO A 761 -12.42 58.42 -10.15
N ALA A 762 -13.74 58.25 -10.15
CA ALA A 762 -14.48 57.10 -10.63
C ALA A 762 -14.73 57.11 -12.14
N TYR A 763 -14.74 55.92 -12.74
CA TYR A 763 -15.60 55.58 -13.89
C TYR A 763 -16.32 54.25 -13.60
N GLN A 764 -17.64 54.35 -13.56
CA GLN A 764 -18.69 53.30 -13.57
C GLN A 764 -18.64 52.52 -14.91
N LEU A 765 -18.98 51.24 -15.13
CA LEU A 765 -19.81 50.13 -14.56
C LEU A 765 -19.45 48.84 -15.41
N PRO A 766 -20.11 47.66 -15.32
CA PRO A 766 -20.67 46.89 -14.20
C PRO A 766 -20.29 45.37 -14.20
N GLY A 767 -20.45 44.71 -13.04
CA GLY A 767 -21.10 43.40 -12.96
C GLY A 767 -20.26 42.11 -13.05
N GLY A 768 -19.91 41.54 -11.90
CA GLY A 768 -19.48 40.14 -11.79
C GLY A 768 -18.79 39.80 -10.47
N LYS A 769 -19.55 39.48 -9.42
CA LYS A 769 -19.00 39.06 -8.12
C LYS A 769 -18.25 37.72 -8.25
N ARG A 770 -16.92 37.77 -8.27
CA ARG A 770 -16.04 36.69 -7.76
C ARG A 770 -15.75 37.01 -6.30
N GLN A 771 -16.18 36.16 -5.37
CA GLN A 771 -15.63 36.16 -4.01
C GLN A 771 -14.38 35.27 -4.01
N GLY A 772 -13.21 35.89 -3.93
CA GLY A 772 -11.98 35.22 -3.53
C GLY A 772 -11.99 35.05 -2.01
N ILE A 773 -11.77 33.83 -1.54
CA ILE A 773 -11.54 33.54 -0.13
C ILE A 773 -10.03 33.56 0.09
N PHE A 774 -9.57 34.57 0.83
CA PHE A 774 -8.22 34.62 1.39
C PHE A 774 -8.10 33.55 2.49
N MET A 775 -7.12 32.67 2.35
CA MET A 775 -6.75 31.65 3.34
C MET A 775 -6.00 32.34 4.48
N MET A 776 -6.55 32.27 5.69
CA MET A 776 -5.86 32.64 6.92
C MET A 776 -5.84 31.41 7.82
N SER A 777 -4.65 30.91 8.11
CA SER A 777 -4.38 29.76 8.97
C SER A 777 -4.83 30.04 10.40
N VAL A 778 -5.75 29.23 10.92
CA VAL A 778 -6.13 29.22 12.34
C VAL A 778 -5.86 27.83 12.90
N LEU A 779 -4.79 27.73 13.69
CA LEU A 779 -4.59 26.66 14.67
C LEU A 779 -5.69 26.79 15.73
N GLY A 780 -6.55 25.77 15.83
CA GLY A 780 -7.68 25.75 16.75
C GLY A 780 -7.88 24.36 17.34
N SER A 781 -7.36 24.18 18.55
CA SER A 781 -7.68 23.12 19.50
C SER A 781 -9.20 23.00 19.71
N VAL A 782 -9.77 21.81 19.53
CA VAL A 782 -11.17 21.52 19.87
C VAL A 782 -11.24 20.91 21.27
N PRO A 783 -12.01 21.48 22.22
CA PRO A 783 -12.28 20.86 23.51
C PRO A 783 -13.38 19.79 23.38
N LYS A 784 -13.27 18.77 24.23
CA LYS A 784 -14.24 17.67 24.42
C LYS A 784 -15.66 18.20 24.62
N HIS A 785 -16.63 17.61 23.92
CA HIS A 785 -17.92 17.18 24.48
C HIS A 785 -18.50 16.03 23.66
#